data_AF-A0A5M3W1M9-F1
#
_entry.id   AF-A0A5M3W1M9-F1
#
_cell.length_a   1.000
_cell.length_b   1.000
_cell.length_c   1.000
_cell.angle_alpha   90.00
_cell.angle_beta   90.00
_cell.angle_gamma   90.00
#
_symmetry.space_group_name_H-M   'P 1'
#
loop_
_entity.id
_entity.type
_entity.pdbx_description
1 polymer ?
#
loop_
_entity_poly.entity_id
_entity_poly.type
_entity_poly.pdbx_seq_one_letter_code
_entity_poly.pdbx_strand_id
1 'polypeptide(L)'
;MTSWDAHAAVDGVWKLESARIVAGLVRMTGDVGLAEEFAQDALLAALERWPESGVPDNPGAWLMAIAKRRAIDHLRRAERLDRKHEQLAHELTTQPDESLDLAPDGDEVGDDVLRLMFISCHPALTTEARLALTLRLVGGLRTEEIARAFLVSETAVAQRIVRAKRTLAARRIPFEVPEGRERAARLSSVLEVIYLVFNEGYAATAGEDLIRPGLCLEALRLGRVLAQLMPGEAEVLGLVALMELQASRAEARTGPEGEPIPLHEQNRGRWDRLLIRRGMTALLQARTAGGPLGPYVLQAAIAVCHAQAATAAGTDWAQIAALYDALFRVLPTPVVQLNRAVAVAMADGPEAGLALADPLLAEPAMRNYHLLPGVRGDLLARLGRSTEARAEFERAAELAQNTPERAILLKRAAACGGRDDAVTLGHAVAAFLDRADLDAGTLRAYRHTMNRMLAHLGAGIPLPEVTAERVAELFAAAWGGAADATWNRHRAAVRSFAAWAARDRGWHTADPAARLGRRHEPRGRTPALDPVFVEALLARPGLALRERTLWTMLYESTATAALALSLDIEDVKSIGGTGGTGGIEDIEDIGDHTRGTLWGPRTAGLLPQLIAGRRRGPLFLADRRPAPARTPPSRDLCPETGRRRLSYERAEYLFKQASHGNTLYQLRLTEPAATRRPSPS
;
A
#
# COMPACT_ATOMS: atom_id res chain seq x y z
N MET A 1 -20.95 -1.83 -50.39
CA MET A 1 -21.22 -1.41 -49.01
C MET A 1 -22.46 -2.16 -48.55
N THR A 2 -22.45 -2.78 -47.38
CA THR A 2 -23.63 -3.42 -46.80
C THR A 2 -24.53 -2.37 -46.12
N SER A 3 -25.79 -2.72 -45.87
CA SER A 3 -26.69 -1.84 -45.09
C SER A 3 -26.14 -1.56 -43.68
N TRP A 4 -25.44 -2.54 -43.08
CA TRP A 4 -24.79 -2.38 -41.78
C TRP A 4 -23.64 -1.36 -41.81
N ASP A 5 -22.79 -1.40 -42.84
CA ASP A 5 -21.73 -0.41 -43.05
C ASP A 5 -22.31 1.00 -43.20
N ALA A 6 -23.44 1.14 -43.90
CA ALA A 6 -24.13 2.42 -44.09
C ALA A 6 -24.63 3.01 -42.77
N HIS A 7 -25.25 2.19 -41.90
CA HIS A 7 -25.70 2.64 -40.58
C HIS A 7 -24.52 3.04 -39.68
N ALA A 8 -23.43 2.27 -39.69
CA ALA A 8 -22.22 2.61 -38.94
C ALA A 8 -21.57 3.92 -39.43
N ALA A 9 -21.57 4.17 -40.75
CA ALA A 9 -21.11 5.43 -41.32
C ALA A 9 -22.01 6.61 -40.94
N VAL A 10 -23.34 6.43 -40.91
CA VAL A 10 -24.28 7.47 -40.45
C VAL A 10 -24.05 7.83 -38.97
N ASP A 11 -23.97 6.83 -38.07
CA ASP A 11 -23.69 7.06 -36.63
C ASP A 11 -22.32 7.77 -36.43
N GLY A 12 -21.31 7.40 -37.23
CA GLY A 12 -19.98 8.00 -37.21
C GLY A 12 -19.96 9.47 -37.67
N VAL A 13 -20.58 9.77 -38.82
CA VAL A 13 -20.69 11.15 -39.33
C VAL A 13 -21.51 12.02 -38.36
N TRP A 14 -22.61 11.50 -37.82
CA TRP A 14 -23.46 12.26 -36.91
C TRP A 14 -22.71 12.67 -35.63
N LYS A 15 -21.89 11.79 -35.04
CA LYS A 15 -21.07 12.13 -33.86
C LYS A 15 -19.97 13.16 -34.12
N LEU A 16 -19.57 13.35 -35.39
CA LEU A 16 -18.60 14.38 -35.80
C LEU A 16 -19.29 15.71 -36.15
N GLU A 17 -20.37 15.67 -36.93
CA GLU A 17 -20.94 16.87 -37.59
C GLU A 17 -22.22 17.41 -36.92
N SER A 18 -22.90 16.65 -36.05
CA SER A 18 -24.18 17.05 -35.43
C SER A 18 -24.14 18.42 -34.77
N ALA A 19 -23.10 18.74 -34.00
CA ALA A 19 -22.92 20.03 -33.37
C ALA A 19 -22.92 21.20 -34.37
N ARG A 20 -22.24 21.03 -35.52
CA ARG A 20 -22.11 22.04 -36.57
C ARG A 20 -23.42 22.18 -37.36
N ILE A 21 -24.08 21.05 -37.64
CA ILE A 21 -25.40 21.01 -38.30
C ILE A 21 -26.46 21.70 -37.43
N VAL A 22 -26.62 21.27 -36.17
CA VAL A 22 -27.59 21.85 -35.23
C VAL A 22 -27.31 23.33 -35.00
N ALA A 23 -26.07 23.71 -34.68
CA ALA A 23 -25.73 25.12 -34.41
C ALA A 23 -26.02 26.03 -35.61
N GLY A 24 -25.63 25.61 -36.82
CA GLY A 24 -25.89 26.35 -38.04
C GLY A 24 -27.39 26.51 -38.35
N LEU A 25 -28.22 25.56 -37.91
CA LEU A 25 -29.68 25.62 -38.00
C LEU A 25 -30.30 26.49 -36.89
N VAL A 26 -29.79 26.49 -35.66
CA VAL A 26 -30.32 27.37 -34.58
C VAL A 26 -30.15 28.84 -34.96
N ARG A 27 -29.05 29.23 -35.62
CA ARG A 27 -28.91 30.58 -36.21
C ARG A 27 -30.04 30.91 -37.20
N MET A 28 -30.56 29.93 -37.93
CA MET A 28 -31.63 30.12 -38.93
C MET A 28 -33.04 30.05 -38.34
N THR A 29 -33.28 29.27 -37.28
CA THR A 29 -34.61 29.06 -36.69
C THR A 29 -34.89 29.94 -35.47
N GLY A 30 -33.84 30.38 -34.76
CA GLY A 30 -33.94 30.94 -33.41
C GLY A 30 -34.37 29.94 -32.33
N ASP A 31 -34.56 28.65 -32.68
CA ASP A 31 -35.13 27.63 -31.80
C ASP A 31 -34.38 26.29 -31.88
N VAL A 32 -33.97 25.81 -30.70
CA VAL A 32 -33.16 24.59 -30.49
C VAL A 32 -33.98 23.30 -30.65
N GLY A 33 -35.30 23.36 -30.49
CA GLY A 33 -36.22 22.27 -30.80
C GLY A 33 -36.26 22.03 -32.31
N LEU A 34 -36.71 23.04 -33.06
CA LEU A 34 -36.85 23.00 -34.51
C LEU A 34 -35.52 22.69 -35.23
N ALA A 35 -34.41 23.26 -34.75
CA ALA A 35 -33.08 22.99 -35.32
C ALA A 35 -32.66 21.51 -35.21
N GLU A 36 -32.93 20.85 -34.08
CA GLU A 36 -32.64 19.42 -33.96
C GLU A 36 -33.63 18.58 -34.78
N GLU A 37 -34.89 19.00 -34.89
CA GLU A 37 -35.90 18.30 -35.71
C GLU A 37 -35.51 18.27 -37.19
N PHE A 38 -35.11 19.41 -37.79
CA PHE A 38 -34.64 19.44 -39.19
C PHE A 38 -33.31 18.67 -39.39
N ALA A 39 -32.47 18.58 -38.36
CA ALA A 39 -31.24 17.79 -38.39
C ALA A 39 -31.52 16.27 -38.29
N GLN A 40 -32.47 15.84 -37.46
CA GLN A 40 -32.94 14.46 -37.40
C GLN A 40 -33.62 14.03 -38.70
N ASP A 41 -34.45 14.89 -39.28
CA ASP A 41 -35.04 14.69 -40.62
C ASP A 41 -33.97 14.45 -41.70
N ALA A 42 -32.84 15.18 -41.63
CA ALA A 42 -31.72 14.99 -42.55
C ALA A 42 -30.98 13.65 -42.30
N LEU A 43 -30.88 13.22 -41.04
CA LEU A 43 -30.35 11.91 -40.66
C LEU A 43 -31.23 10.76 -41.20
N LEU A 44 -32.56 10.89 -41.13
CA LEU A 44 -33.49 9.93 -41.73
C LEU A 44 -33.27 9.82 -43.25
N ALA A 45 -33.14 10.95 -43.95
CA ALA A 45 -32.86 10.96 -45.39
C ALA A 45 -31.49 10.35 -45.75
N ALA A 46 -30.51 10.37 -44.84
CA ALA A 46 -29.24 9.65 -45.02
C ALA A 46 -29.41 8.14 -44.84
N LEU A 47 -30.14 7.70 -43.80
CA LEU A 47 -30.45 6.29 -43.55
C LEU A 47 -31.26 5.64 -44.68
N GLU A 48 -32.17 6.39 -45.31
CA GLU A 48 -32.92 5.96 -46.49
C GLU A 48 -32.00 5.82 -47.72
N ARG A 49 -31.13 6.82 -47.98
CA ARG A 49 -30.49 6.98 -49.30
C ARG A 49 -29.07 6.44 -49.41
N TRP A 50 -28.25 6.53 -48.36
CA TRP A 50 -26.85 6.10 -48.41
C TRP A 50 -26.66 4.57 -48.56
N PRO A 51 -27.57 3.68 -48.10
CA PRO A 51 -27.49 2.25 -48.42
C PRO A 51 -27.58 1.95 -49.92
N GLU A 52 -28.33 2.75 -50.69
CA GLU A 52 -28.50 2.59 -52.14
C GLU A 52 -27.44 3.36 -52.94
N SER A 53 -27.16 4.62 -52.60
CA SER A 53 -26.28 5.50 -53.38
C SER A 53 -24.83 5.55 -52.92
N GLY A 54 -24.48 4.92 -51.80
CA GLY A 54 -23.20 5.15 -51.12
C GLY A 54 -23.22 6.37 -50.20
N VAL A 55 -22.19 6.48 -49.36
CA VAL A 55 -21.93 7.68 -48.53
C VAL A 55 -21.31 8.77 -49.42
N PRO A 56 -21.82 10.02 -49.41
CA PRO A 56 -21.22 11.13 -50.16
C PRO A 56 -19.81 11.50 -49.68
N ASP A 57 -18.94 12.00 -50.57
CA ASP A 57 -17.57 12.42 -50.25
C ASP A 57 -17.47 13.47 -49.15
N ASN A 58 -18.46 14.36 -49.05
CA ASN A 58 -18.64 15.28 -47.93
C ASN A 58 -20.03 15.07 -47.31
N PRO A 59 -20.17 14.13 -46.36
CA PRO A 59 -21.47 13.73 -45.82
C PRO A 59 -22.03 14.77 -44.83
N GLY A 60 -21.16 15.54 -44.17
CA GLY A 60 -21.56 16.66 -43.29
C GLY A 60 -22.20 17.80 -44.07
N ALA A 61 -21.61 18.22 -45.19
CA ALA A 61 -22.20 19.22 -46.08
C ALA A 61 -23.52 18.73 -46.70
N TRP A 62 -23.62 17.44 -47.03
CA TRP A 62 -24.85 16.83 -47.53
C TRP A 62 -25.99 16.91 -46.49
N LEU A 63 -25.72 16.49 -45.25
CA LEU A 63 -26.69 16.57 -44.14
C LEU A 63 -27.12 18.02 -43.88
N MET A 64 -26.17 18.96 -43.81
CA MET A 64 -26.44 20.39 -43.66
C MET A 64 -27.33 20.93 -44.79
N ALA A 65 -27.05 20.58 -46.05
CA ALA A 65 -27.85 21.02 -47.20
C ALA A 65 -29.29 20.50 -47.15
N ILE A 66 -29.51 19.25 -46.76
CA ILE A 66 -30.84 18.65 -46.59
C ILE A 66 -31.59 19.31 -45.42
N ALA A 67 -30.93 19.54 -44.29
CA ALA A 67 -31.54 20.18 -43.13
C ALA A 67 -31.90 21.65 -43.39
N LYS A 68 -30.99 22.42 -44.02
CA LYS A 68 -31.25 23.81 -44.45
C LYS A 68 -32.49 23.92 -45.34
N ARG A 69 -32.65 23.01 -46.31
CA ARG A 69 -33.85 22.97 -47.18
C ARG A 69 -35.13 22.79 -46.38
N ARG A 70 -35.18 21.81 -45.46
CA ARG A 70 -36.36 21.58 -44.61
C ARG A 70 -36.65 22.75 -43.66
N ALA A 71 -35.63 23.39 -43.10
CA ALA A 71 -35.79 24.60 -42.30
C ALA A 71 -36.39 25.75 -43.12
N ILE A 72 -35.86 26.01 -44.33
CA ILE A 72 -36.38 27.03 -45.25
C ILE A 72 -37.84 26.72 -45.65
N ASP A 73 -38.17 25.46 -45.94
CA ASP A 73 -39.54 25.05 -46.28
C ASP A 73 -40.49 25.03 -45.08
N HIS A 74 -39.99 24.97 -43.85
CA HIS A 74 -40.77 25.25 -42.63
C HIS A 74 -41.01 26.76 -42.48
N LEU A 75 -39.98 27.60 -42.54
CA LEU A 75 -40.11 29.06 -42.44
C LEU A 75 -41.06 29.62 -43.51
N ARG A 76 -40.89 29.21 -44.77
CA ARG A 76 -41.83 29.51 -45.88
C ARG A 76 -43.25 28.96 -45.65
N ARG A 77 -43.45 27.93 -44.84
CA ARG A 77 -44.79 27.45 -44.44
C ARG A 77 -45.36 28.30 -43.32
N ALA A 78 -44.60 28.63 -42.28
CA ALA A 78 -44.99 29.55 -41.22
C ALA A 78 -45.38 30.91 -41.81
N GLU A 79 -44.51 31.54 -42.60
CA GLU A 79 -44.79 32.79 -43.31
C GLU A 79 -46.03 32.72 -44.23
N ARG A 80 -46.40 31.55 -44.77
CA ARG A 80 -47.62 31.37 -45.58
C ARG A 80 -48.86 31.01 -44.77
N LEU A 81 -48.71 30.65 -43.50
CA LEU A 81 -49.80 30.47 -42.54
C LEU A 81 -50.09 31.82 -41.87
N ASP A 82 -49.05 32.53 -41.43
CA ASP A 82 -49.14 33.89 -40.93
C ASP A 82 -49.68 34.83 -42.01
N ARG A 83 -49.10 34.81 -43.22
CA ARG A 83 -49.69 35.55 -44.37
C ARG A 83 -51.06 35.02 -44.80
N LYS A 84 -51.52 33.84 -44.37
CA LYS A 84 -52.92 33.41 -44.58
C LYS A 84 -53.88 33.90 -43.50
N HIS A 85 -53.40 34.05 -42.26
CA HIS A 85 -54.12 34.79 -41.23
C HIS A 85 -54.22 36.28 -41.59
N GLU A 86 -53.19 36.86 -42.22
CA GLU A 86 -53.21 38.22 -42.76
C GLU A 86 -53.97 38.35 -44.10
N GLN A 87 -54.00 37.33 -44.97
CA GLN A 87 -54.77 37.36 -46.23
C GLN A 87 -56.30 37.24 -46.05
N LEU A 88 -56.78 36.93 -44.85
CA LEU A 88 -58.16 37.27 -44.45
C LEU A 88 -58.40 38.80 -44.40
N ALA A 89 -57.35 39.60 -44.57
CA ALA A 89 -57.33 41.04 -44.79
C ALA A 89 -56.48 41.43 -46.05
N HIS A 90 -56.70 40.73 -47.17
CA HIS A 90 -56.38 41.10 -48.58
C HIS A 90 -55.24 40.34 -49.29
N GLU A 91 -55.41 40.13 -50.60
CA GLU A 91 -54.52 39.34 -51.51
C GLU A 91 -53.52 40.27 -52.25
N LEU A 92 -52.47 39.86 -53.00
CA LEU A 92 -52.33 38.75 -53.98
C LEU A 92 -50.82 38.35 -54.21
N THR A 93 -50.58 37.34 -55.06
CA THR A 93 -49.28 36.76 -55.52
C THR A 93 -48.44 37.68 -56.45
N THR A 94 -47.13 37.50 -56.76
CA THR A 94 -46.10 36.41 -56.59
C THR A 94 -44.70 37.09 -56.30
N GLN A 95 -43.43 36.65 -56.50
CA GLN A 95 -42.66 35.45 -56.98
C GLN A 95 -41.21 35.49 -56.38
N PRO A 96 -40.37 34.42 -56.43
CA PRO A 96 -38.97 34.45 -55.95
C PRO A 96 -37.88 34.40 -57.06
N ASP A 97 -36.64 34.79 -56.72
CA ASP A 97 -35.42 34.71 -57.55
C ASP A 97 -34.31 33.86 -56.86
N GLU A 98 -33.21 33.58 -57.57
CA GLU A 98 -32.24 32.52 -57.28
C GLU A 98 -30.99 32.92 -56.44
N SER A 99 -30.16 31.90 -56.15
CA SER A 99 -28.80 31.94 -55.59
C SER A 99 -28.64 32.32 -54.10
N LEU A 100 -28.11 31.37 -53.33
CA LEU A 100 -27.44 31.60 -52.04
C LEU A 100 -26.27 30.62 -51.93
N ASP A 101 -25.19 30.91 -52.65
CA ASP A 101 -23.90 30.24 -52.48
C ASP A 101 -23.24 30.79 -51.20
N LEU A 102 -23.71 30.28 -50.06
CA LEU A 102 -23.19 30.56 -48.72
C LEU A 102 -22.95 29.24 -47.97
N ALA A 103 -21.83 28.60 -48.33
CA ALA A 103 -21.08 27.83 -47.35
C ALA A 103 -20.50 28.84 -46.33
N PRO A 104 -20.90 28.79 -45.05
CA PRO A 104 -20.31 29.67 -44.04
C PRO A 104 -18.82 29.36 -43.88
N ASP A 105 -18.01 30.41 -43.70
CA ASP A 105 -16.56 30.28 -43.53
C ASP A 105 -16.22 29.47 -42.27
N GLY A 106 -15.00 28.89 -42.26
CA GLY A 106 -14.56 27.98 -41.18
C GLY A 106 -14.72 28.56 -39.78
N ASP A 107 -14.46 29.87 -39.63
CA ASP A 107 -14.55 30.59 -38.37
C ASP A 107 -16.01 30.82 -37.93
N GLU A 108 -16.93 31.15 -38.84
CA GLU A 108 -18.37 31.29 -38.52
C GLU A 108 -18.97 30.00 -37.96
N VAL A 109 -18.54 28.85 -38.51
CA VAL A 109 -19.00 27.52 -38.06
C VAL A 109 -18.41 27.15 -36.69
N GLY A 110 -17.21 27.63 -36.37
CA GLY A 110 -16.64 27.52 -35.02
C GLY A 110 -17.44 28.33 -34.01
N ASP A 111 -17.73 29.58 -34.36
CA ASP A 111 -18.51 30.51 -33.52
C ASP A 111 -19.93 29.99 -33.24
N ASP A 112 -20.59 29.39 -34.25
CA ASP A 112 -21.87 28.71 -34.08
C ASP A 112 -21.82 27.58 -33.03
N VAL A 113 -20.80 26.71 -33.09
CA VAL A 113 -20.64 25.62 -32.11
C VAL A 113 -20.40 26.17 -30.69
N LEU A 114 -19.65 27.27 -30.57
CA LEU A 114 -19.45 27.96 -29.29
C LEU A 114 -20.77 28.51 -28.72
N ARG A 115 -21.59 29.15 -29.56
CA ARG A 115 -22.96 29.61 -29.19
C ARG A 115 -23.82 28.44 -28.71
N LEU A 116 -23.81 27.31 -29.43
CA LEU A 116 -24.57 26.11 -29.06
C LEU A 116 -24.12 25.51 -27.72
N MET A 117 -22.81 25.51 -27.40
CA MET A 117 -22.30 25.09 -26.09
C MET A 117 -22.85 26.00 -24.97
N PHE A 118 -22.76 27.32 -25.12
CA PHE A 118 -23.25 28.28 -24.12
C PHE A 118 -24.76 28.19 -23.87
N ILE A 119 -25.55 27.84 -24.90
CA ILE A 119 -27.00 27.70 -24.81
C ILE A 119 -27.40 26.34 -24.22
N SER A 120 -26.71 25.26 -24.60
CA SER A 120 -26.91 23.94 -23.99
C SER A 120 -26.59 23.94 -22.49
N CYS A 121 -25.65 24.79 -22.08
CA CYS A 121 -25.25 25.02 -20.70
C CYS A 121 -25.94 26.23 -20.04
N HIS A 122 -27.04 26.77 -20.58
CA HIS A 122 -27.62 28.00 -20.05
C HIS A 122 -28.09 27.85 -18.58
N PRO A 123 -27.78 28.79 -17.65
CA PRO A 123 -28.14 28.70 -16.22
C PRO A 123 -29.65 28.66 -15.89
N ALA A 124 -30.53 28.75 -16.90
CA ALA A 124 -31.97 28.49 -16.75
C ALA A 124 -32.32 26.98 -16.66
N LEU A 125 -31.34 26.11 -16.89
CA LEU A 125 -31.48 24.65 -16.92
C LEU A 125 -30.83 24.02 -15.67
N THR A 126 -31.38 22.92 -15.16
CA THR A 126 -30.75 22.15 -14.08
C THR A 126 -29.46 21.47 -14.58
N THR A 127 -28.55 21.07 -13.69
CA THR A 127 -27.28 20.43 -14.08
C THR A 127 -27.47 19.19 -14.94
N GLU A 128 -28.44 18.34 -14.62
CA GLU A 128 -28.76 17.15 -15.42
C GLU A 128 -29.35 17.52 -16.78
N ALA A 129 -30.08 18.64 -16.87
CA ALA A 129 -30.63 19.14 -18.12
C ALA A 129 -29.54 19.74 -19.02
N ARG A 130 -28.60 20.51 -18.44
CA ARG A 130 -27.40 20.98 -19.14
C ARG A 130 -26.56 19.81 -19.67
N LEU A 131 -26.33 18.79 -18.84
CA LEU A 131 -25.64 17.53 -19.22
C LEU A 131 -26.32 16.81 -20.38
N ALA A 132 -27.60 16.46 -20.22
CA ALA A 132 -28.32 15.68 -21.23
C ALA A 132 -28.49 16.44 -22.56
N LEU A 133 -28.71 17.77 -22.51
CA LEU A 133 -28.84 18.60 -23.71
C LEU A 133 -27.49 18.78 -24.42
N THR A 134 -26.40 19.01 -23.69
CA THR A 134 -25.05 19.17 -24.27
C THR A 134 -24.57 17.87 -24.92
N LEU A 135 -24.74 16.72 -24.25
CA LEU A 135 -24.39 15.41 -24.83
C LEU A 135 -25.24 15.07 -26.07
N ARG A 136 -26.51 15.49 -26.10
CA ARG A 136 -27.39 15.27 -27.25
C ARG A 136 -27.02 16.15 -28.45
N LEU A 137 -26.90 17.46 -28.25
CA LEU A 137 -26.77 18.44 -29.32
C LEU A 137 -25.32 18.69 -29.77
N VAL A 138 -24.39 18.72 -28.81
CA VAL A 138 -22.96 18.99 -29.08
C VAL A 138 -22.17 17.68 -29.12
N GLY A 139 -22.53 16.71 -28.27
CA GLY A 139 -21.94 15.38 -28.25
C GLY A 139 -22.45 14.42 -29.33
N GLY A 140 -23.64 14.68 -29.91
CA GLY A 140 -24.26 13.81 -30.91
C GLY A 140 -24.76 12.46 -30.38
N LEU A 141 -24.77 12.23 -29.06
CA LEU A 141 -25.18 10.95 -28.48
C LEU A 141 -26.68 10.66 -28.67
N ARG A 142 -27.02 9.38 -28.78
CA ARG A 142 -28.42 8.90 -28.74
C ARG A 142 -28.96 8.90 -27.31
N THR A 143 -30.28 9.02 -27.16
CA THR A 143 -30.95 9.03 -25.85
C THR A 143 -30.61 7.76 -25.04
N GLU A 144 -30.57 6.62 -25.71
CA GLU A 144 -30.14 5.31 -25.19
C GLU A 144 -28.71 5.32 -24.62
N GLU A 145 -27.79 6.03 -25.28
CA GLU A 145 -26.38 6.13 -24.89
C GLU A 145 -26.25 6.98 -23.63
N ILE A 146 -26.96 8.11 -23.57
CA ILE A 146 -27.03 8.98 -22.38
C ILE A 146 -27.72 8.26 -21.21
N ALA A 147 -28.81 7.53 -21.47
CA ALA A 147 -29.55 6.79 -20.45
C ALA A 147 -28.68 5.73 -19.78
N ARG A 148 -28.01 4.90 -20.59
CA ARG A 148 -27.04 3.89 -20.15
C ARG A 148 -25.81 4.49 -19.48
N ALA A 149 -25.29 5.62 -19.97
CA ALA A 149 -24.15 6.32 -19.39
C ALA A 149 -24.38 6.77 -17.93
N PHE A 150 -25.59 7.23 -17.60
CA PHE A 150 -25.95 7.74 -16.27
C PHE A 150 -26.85 6.78 -15.46
N LEU A 151 -27.02 5.53 -15.93
CA LEU A 151 -27.87 4.50 -15.30
C LEU A 151 -29.31 4.96 -14.96
N VAL A 152 -29.91 5.76 -15.86
CA VAL A 152 -31.29 6.25 -15.76
C VAL A 152 -32.15 5.74 -16.91
N SER A 153 -33.48 5.74 -16.76
CA SER A 153 -34.36 5.32 -17.85
C SER A 153 -34.32 6.28 -19.03
N GLU A 154 -34.42 5.73 -20.25
CA GLU A 154 -34.41 6.52 -21.49
C GLU A 154 -35.54 7.55 -21.51
N THR A 155 -36.74 7.17 -21.05
CA THR A 155 -37.88 8.07 -20.86
C THR A 155 -37.55 9.29 -19.98
N ALA A 156 -36.76 9.11 -18.91
CA ALA A 156 -36.35 10.22 -18.06
C ALA A 156 -35.39 11.17 -18.77
N VAL A 157 -34.47 10.64 -19.59
CA VAL A 157 -33.56 11.46 -20.42
C VAL A 157 -34.32 12.19 -21.53
N ALA A 158 -35.17 11.49 -22.28
CA ALA A 158 -35.99 12.07 -23.34
C ALA A 158 -36.85 13.25 -22.82
N GLN A 159 -37.59 13.02 -21.73
CA GLN A 159 -38.38 14.08 -21.09
C GLN A 159 -37.50 15.24 -20.58
N ARG A 160 -36.28 14.96 -20.09
CA ARG A 160 -35.36 15.99 -19.60
C ARG A 160 -34.87 16.89 -20.75
N ILE A 161 -34.51 16.31 -21.90
CA ILE A 161 -34.13 17.04 -23.12
C ILE A 161 -35.31 17.88 -23.63
N VAL A 162 -36.51 17.30 -23.73
CA VAL A 162 -37.73 18.02 -24.19
C VAL A 162 -38.08 19.18 -23.24
N ARG A 163 -37.99 18.98 -21.92
CA ARG A 163 -38.18 20.07 -20.94
C ARG A 163 -37.09 21.16 -21.07
N ALA A 164 -35.83 20.78 -21.31
CA ALA A 164 -34.74 21.73 -21.48
C ALA A 164 -34.95 22.63 -22.70
N LYS A 165 -35.22 22.03 -23.87
CA LYS A 165 -35.60 22.75 -25.10
C LYS A 165 -36.75 23.74 -24.87
N ARG A 166 -37.84 23.27 -24.26
CA ARG A 166 -39.02 24.11 -23.97
C ARG A 166 -38.69 25.28 -23.05
N THR A 167 -37.83 25.10 -22.06
CA THR A 167 -37.37 26.19 -21.18
C THR A 167 -36.52 27.23 -21.92
N LEU A 168 -35.66 26.82 -22.87
CA LEU A 168 -34.88 27.74 -23.69
C LEU A 168 -35.79 28.55 -24.63
N ALA A 169 -36.68 27.88 -25.35
CA ALA A 169 -37.63 28.49 -26.29
C ALA A 169 -38.58 29.47 -25.57
N ALA A 170 -39.18 29.06 -24.45
CA ALA A 170 -40.10 29.91 -23.67
C ALA A 170 -39.41 31.14 -23.05
N ARG A 171 -38.09 31.09 -22.84
CA ARG A 171 -37.29 32.24 -22.38
C ARG A 171 -36.67 33.07 -23.50
N ARG A 172 -36.80 32.64 -24.77
CA ARG A 172 -36.23 33.29 -25.97
C ARG A 172 -34.73 33.61 -25.79
N ILE A 173 -33.95 32.62 -25.34
CA ILE A 173 -32.50 32.78 -25.13
C ILE A 173 -31.82 33.08 -26.48
N PRO A 174 -31.09 34.19 -26.62
CA PRO A 174 -30.47 34.59 -27.90
C PRO A 174 -29.35 33.64 -28.34
N PHE A 175 -29.21 33.46 -29.66
CA PHE A 175 -28.14 32.65 -30.26
C PHE A 175 -26.84 33.46 -30.43
N GLU A 176 -26.20 33.77 -29.30
CA GLU A 176 -25.03 34.66 -29.25
C GLU A 176 -23.94 34.14 -28.30
N VAL A 177 -22.70 34.58 -28.52
CA VAL A 177 -21.61 34.41 -27.55
C VAL A 177 -21.75 35.53 -26.52
N PRO A 178 -21.99 35.24 -25.22
CA PRO A 178 -22.21 36.29 -24.24
C PRO A 178 -20.97 37.16 -24.05
N GLU A 179 -21.12 38.34 -23.45
CA GLU A 179 -20.00 39.26 -23.18
C GLU A 179 -19.72 39.46 -21.68
N GLY A 180 -18.53 40.00 -21.38
CA GLY A 180 -18.13 40.44 -20.05
C GLY A 180 -18.38 39.41 -18.94
N ARG A 181 -19.11 39.83 -17.90
CA ARG A 181 -19.41 38.98 -16.73
C ARG A 181 -20.34 37.81 -17.06
N GLU A 182 -21.21 37.94 -18.06
CA GLU A 182 -22.08 36.84 -18.45
C GLU A 182 -21.30 35.74 -19.18
N ARG A 183 -20.31 36.10 -20.01
CA ARG A 183 -19.37 35.14 -20.61
C ARG A 183 -18.73 34.26 -19.54
N ALA A 184 -18.17 34.88 -18.49
CA ALA A 184 -17.54 34.15 -17.39
C ALA A 184 -18.52 33.21 -16.66
N ALA A 185 -19.76 33.66 -16.40
CA ALA A 185 -20.77 32.86 -15.73
C ALA A 185 -21.25 31.67 -16.60
N ARG A 186 -21.55 31.87 -17.89
CA ARG A 186 -21.92 30.77 -18.79
C ARG A 186 -20.72 29.85 -19.09
N LEU A 187 -19.49 30.36 -19.15
CA LEU A 187 -18.27 29.56 -19.36
C LEU A 187 -17.99 28.62 -18.19
N SER A 188 -18.09 29.12 -16.96
CA SER A 188 -18.01 28.28 -15.75
C SER A 188 -19.01 27.11 -15.82
N SER A 189 -20.23 27.36 -16.30
CA SER A 189 -21.21 26.29 -16.53
C SER A 189 -20.84 25.31 -17.65
N VAL A 190 -20.16 25.74 -18.71
CA VAL A 190 -19.71 24.82 -19.78
C VAL A 190 -18.60 23.91 -19.25
N LEU A 191 -17.64 24.48 -18.50
CA LEU A 191 -16.55 23.75 -17.87
C LEU A 191 -17.06 22.76 -16.80
N GLU A 192 -18.03 23.17 -15.98
CA GLU A 192 -18.74 22.30 -15.03
C GLU A 192 -19.33 21.08 -15.73
N VAL A 193 -20.10 21.30 -16.79
CA VAL A 193 -20.78 20.25 -17.57
C VAL A 193 -19.78 19.29 -18.22
N ILE A 194 -18.75 19.81 -18.90
CA ILE A 194 -17.71 18.97 -19.53
C ILE A 194 -16.97 18.13 -18.49
N TYR A 195 -16.60 18.71 -17.34
CA TYR A 195 -15.90 17.96 -16.29
C TYR A 195 -16.80 16.94 -15.59
N LEU A 196 -18.09 17.20 -15.44
CA LEU A 196 -19.05 16.21 -14.91
C LEU A 196 -19.19 15.00 -15.86
N VAL A 197 -19.26 15.21 -17.18
CA VAL A 197 -19.20 14.10 -18.16
C VAL A 197 -17.89 13.32 -18.04
N PHE A 198 -16.76 14.02 -17.92
CA PHE A 198 -15.46 13.36 -17.76
C PHE A 198 -15.40 12.51 -16.49
N ASN A 199 -15.85 13.04 -15.34
CA ASN A 199 -15.79 12.32 -14.06
C ASN A 199 -16.66 11.05 -14.07
N GLU A 200 -17.91 11.11 -14.57
CA GLU A 200 -18.78 9.93 -14.68
C GLU A 200 -18.26 8.89 -15.70
N GLY A 201 -17.38 9.32 -16.61
CA GLY A 201 -16.57 8.44 -17.44
C GLY A 201 -15.35 7.85 -16.73
N TYR A 202 -14.65 8.64 -15.93
CA TYR A 202 -13.32 8.30 -15.40
C TYR A 202 -13.37 7.53 -14.07
N ALA A 203 -14.41 7.77 -13.27
CA ALA A 203 -14.78 7.04 -12.06
C ALA A 203 -16.31 6.93 -12.01
N ALA A 204 -16.85 5.82 -12.51
CA ALA A 204 -18.29 5.62 -12.65
C ALA A 204 -18.98 5.55 -11.27
N THR A 205 -19.90 6.49 -10.99
CA THR A 205 -20.49 6.70 -9.65
C THR A 205 -21.25 5.47 -9.13
N ALA A 206 -21.83 4.69 -10.04
CA ALA A 206 -22.55 3.46 -9.73
C ALA A 206 -22.42 2.42 -10.85
N GLY A 207 -22.66 1.14 -10.52
CA GLY A 207 -22.68 0.02 -11.45
C GLY A 207 -21.50 -0.96 -11.29
N GLU A 208 -21.26 -1.75 -12.34
CA GLU A 208 -20.22 -2.78 -12.37
C GLU A 208 -18.93 -2.30 -13.07
N ASP A 209 -19.02 -1.37 -14.01
CA ASP A 209 -17.86 -0.72 -14.63
C ASP A 209 -17.16 0.25 -13.65
N LEU A 210 -15.82 0.28 -13.66
CA LEU A 210 -15.04 1.34 -13.00
C LEU A 210 -14.90 2.61 -13.85
N ILE A 211 -14.91 2.45 -15.17
CA ILE A 211 -14.61 3.47 -16.18
C ILE A 211 -15.55 3.25 -17.36
N ARG A 212 -16.12 4.32 -17.92
CA ARG A 212 -16.88 4.32 -19.18
C ARG A 212 -16.10 5.12 -20.24
N PRO A 213 -15.16 4.50 -20.99
CA PRO A 213 -14.21 5.23 -21.83
C PRO A 213 -14.84 6.17 -22.87
N GLY A 214 -16.03 5.83 -23.38
CA GLY A 214 -16.77 6.69 -24.31
C GLY A 214 -17.08 8.09 -23.76
N LEU A 215 -17.42 8.21 -22.46
CA LEU A 215 -17.65 9.51 -21.82
C LEU A 215 -16.35 10.30 -21.63
N CYS A 216 -15.25 9.64 -21.26
CA CYS A 216 -13.93 10.27 -21.16
C CYS A 216 -13.48 10.85 -22.51
N LEU A 217 -13.62 10.05 -23.58
CA LEU A 217 -13.26 10.43 -24.94
C LEU A 217 -14.13 11.59 -25.45
N GLU A 218 -15.43 11.58 -25.13
CA GLU A 218 -16.35 12.62 -25.54
C GLU A 218 -16.11 13.93 -24.77
N ALA A 219 -15.92 13.90 -23.45
CA ALA A 219 -15.55 15.10 -22.69
C ALA A 219 -14.18 15.67 -23.13
N LEU A 220 -13.21 14.81 -23.46
CA LEU A 220 -11.96 15.24 -24.10
C LEU A 220 -12.17 15.87 -25.48
N ARG A 221 -13.12 15.36 -26.30
CA ARG A 221 -13.47 15.95 -27.59
C ARG A 221 -14.07 17.35 -27.41
N LEU A 222 -15.08 17.47 -26.56
CA LEU A 222 -15.76 18.74 -26.25
C LEU A 222 -14.78 19.78 -25.67
N GLY A 223 -13.94 19.37 -24.71
CA GLY A 223 -12.93 20.25 -24.11
C GLY A 223 -11.88 20.73 -25.13
N ARG A 224 -11.39 19.84 -26.00
CA ARG A 224 -10.43 20.22 -27.07
C ARG A 224 -11.06 21.18 -28.09
N VAL A 225 -12.33 20.99 -28.46
CA VAL A 225 -13.07 21.93 -29.31
C VAL A 225 -13.20 23.29 -28.62
N LEU A 226 -13.61 23.33 -27.34
CA LEU A 226 -13.70 24.59 -26.59
C LEU A 226 -12.34 25.29 -26.48
N ALA A 227 -11.23 24.56 -26.30
CA ALA A 227 -9.87 25.12 -26.26
C ALA A 227 -9.39 25.66 -27.62
N GLN A 228 -9.89 25.12 -28.74
CA GLN A 228 -9.63 25.67 -30.09
C GLN A 228 -10.44 26.95 -30.34
N LEU A 229 -11.66 27.03 -29.81
CA LEU A 229 -12.57 28.18 -29.94
C LEU A 229 -12.26 29.31 -28.94
N MET A 230 -11.62 28.98 -27.81
CA MET A 230 -11.25 29.94 -26.76
C MET A 230 -9.79 29.80 -26.31
N PRO A 231 -8.79 29.95 -27.21
CA PRO A 231 -7.38 29.68 -26.92
C PRO A 231 -6.72 30.69 -25.96
N GLY A 232 -7.41 31.78 -25.60
CA GLY A 232 -6.98 32.73 -24.58
C GLY A 232 -7.54 32.47 -23.18
N GLU A 233 -8.46 31.52 -23.00
CA GLU A 233 -9.10 31.26 -21.71
C GLU A 233 -8.30 30.23 -20.89
N ALA A 234 -7.56 30.70 -19.89
CA ALA A 234 -6.68 29.87 -19.07
C ALA A 234 -7.40 28.67 -18.41
N GLU A 235 -8.65 28.84 -17.95
CA GLU A 235 -9.44 27.77 -17.32
C GLU A 235 -9.94 26.71 -18.32
N VAL A 236 -10.17 27.08 -19.59
CA VAL A 236 -10.50 26.11 -20.65
C VAL A 236 -9.30 25.20 -20.91
N LEU A 237 -8.12 25.81 -21.07
CA LEU A 237 -6.85 25.12 -21.24
C LEU A 237 -6.48 24.29 -19.99
N GLY A 238 -6.79 24.80 -18.79
CA GLY A 238 -6.68 24.10 -17.51
C GLY A 238 -7.57 22.85 -17.44
N LEU A 239 -8.84 22.93 -17.83
CA LEU A 239 -9.72 21.76 -17.84
C LEU A 239 -9.24 20.70 -18.85
N VAL A 240 -8.82 21.10 -20.05
CA VAL A 240 -8.22 20.15 -21.02
C VAL A 240 -6.96 19.51 -20.44
N ALA A 241 -6.07 20.30 -19.81
CA ALA A 241 -4.87 19.78 -19.17
C ALA A 241 -5.19 18.73 -18.10
N LEU A 242 -6.16 19.03 -17.22
CA LEU A 242 -6.63 18.13 -16.17
C LEU A 242 -7.16 16.80 -16.73
N MET A 243 -8.06 16.86 -17.72
CA MET A 243 -8.68 15.68 -18.33
C MET A 243 -7.65 14.82 -19.10
N GLU A 244 -6.72 15.43 -19.84
CA GLU A 244 -5.64 14.70 -20.55
C GLU A 244 -4.74 13.96 -19.55
N LEU A 245 -4.35 14.63 -18.45
CA LEU A 245 -3.51 14.04 -17.40
C LEU A 245 -4.22 12.94 -16.61
N GLN A 246 -5.51 13.10 -16.31
CA GLN A 246 -6.33 12.05 -15.69
C GLN A 246 -6.49 10.86 -16.65
N ALA A 247 -6.93 11.10 -17.89
CA ALA A 247 -7.16 10.06 -18.90
C ALA A 247 -5.90 9.25 -19.22
N SER A 248 -4.70 9.87 -19.14
CA SER A 248 -3.42 9.16 -19.33
C SER A 248 -3.23 7.93 -18.44
N ARG A 249 -3.96 7.85 -17.33
CA ARG A 249 -3.88 6.78 -16.34
C ARG A 249 -4.87 5.64 -16.56
N ALA A 250 -5.79 5.73 -17.54
CA ALA A 250 -6.90 4.79 -17.71
C ALA A 250 -6.46 3.31 -17.67
N GLU A 251 -5.48 2.95 -18.49
CA GLU A 251 -4.88 1.61 -18.55
C GLU A 251 -4.27 1.14 -17.22
N ALA A 252 -3.81 2.06 -16.36
CA ALA A 252 -3.18 1.73 -15.09
C ALA A 252 -4.15 1.77 -13.89
N ARG A 253 -5.45 2.06 -14.11
CA ARG A 253 -6.47 2.10 -13.04
C ARG A 253 -7.07 0.74 -12.70
N THR A 254 -6.98 -0.23 -13.61
CA THR A 254 -7.65 -1.53 -13.48
C THR A 254 -6.65 -2.67 -13.58
N GLY A 255 -6.77 -3.65 -12.69
CA GLY A 255 -5.96 -4.87 -12.70
C GLY A 255 -6.52 -6.00 -13.56
N PRO A 256 -5.88 -7.19 -13.56
CA PRO A 256 -6.25 -8.30 -14.44
C PRO A 256 -7.63 -8.91 -14.16
N GLU A 257 -8.18 -8.72 -12.96
CA GLU A 257 -9.48 -9.26 -12.54
C GLU A 257 -10.59 -8.19 -12.57
N GLY A 258 -10.31 -7.00 -13.12
CA GLY A 258 -11.23 -5.86 -13.14
C GLY A 258 -11.15 -4.99 -11.87
N GLU A 259 -10.18 -5.24 -10.99
CA GLU A 259 -10.09 -4.59 -9.68
C GLU A 259 -9.46 -3.18 -9.73
N PRO A 260 -9.91 -2.23 -8.89
CA PRO A 260 -9.38 -0.86 -8.88
C PRO A 260 -8.00 -0.78 -8.23
N ILE A 261 -7.01 -0.24 -8.93
CA ILE A 261 -5.64 -0.05 -8.46
C ILE A 261 -5.47 1.36 -7.83
N PRO A 262 -5.14 1.49 -6.53
CA PRO A 262 -4.87 2.78 -5.87
C PRO A 262 -3.75 3.58 -6.55
N LEU A 263 -3.86 4.91 -6.64
CA LEU A 263 -2.93 5.80 -7.37
C LEU A 263 -1.43 5.58 -7.06
N HIS A 264 -1.08 5.16 -5.85
CA HIS A 264 0.31 4.91 -5.45
C HIS A 264 0.83 3.51 -5.84
N GLU A 265 -0.07 2.58 -6.18
CA GLU A 265 0.23 1.23 -6.70
C GLU A 265 0.21 1.19 -8.23
N GLN A 266 -0.38 2.19 -8.90
CA GLN A 266 -0.50 2.26 -10.36
C GLN A 266 0.87 2.29 -11.04
N ASN A 267 1.10 1.32 -11.94
CA ASN A 267 2.32 1.26 -12.75
C ASN A 267 2.39 2.46 -13.71
N ARG A 268 3.20 3.47 -13.34
CA ARG A 268 3.43 4.69 -14.15
C ARG A 268 4.13 4.44 -15.49
N GLY A 269 4.64 3.23 -15.73
CA GLY A 269 5.07 2.76 -17.05
C GLY A 269 3.92 2.55 -18.04
N ARG A 270 2.70 2.22 -17.55
CA ARG A 270 1.47 2.08 -18.37
C ARG A 270 0.74 3.41 -18.62
N TRP A 271 1.26 4.56 -18.14
CA TRP A 271 0.60 5.85 -18.34
C TRP A 271 0.90 6.42 -19.73
N ASP A 272 -0.14 6.86 -20.45
CA ASP A 272 -0.06 7.35 -21.82
C ASP A 272 0.81 8.62 -21.92
N ARG A 273 1.94 8.49 -22.63
CA ARG A 273 2.93 9.56 -22.77
C ARG A 273 2.54 10.64 -23.79
N LEU A 274 1.59 10.38 -24.68
CA LEU A 274 1.01 11.39 -25.58
C LEU A 274 -0.01 12.26 -24.83
N LEU A 275 -0.91 11.65 -24.05
CA LEU A 275 -1.89 12.37 -23.23
C LEU A 275 -1.18 13.20 -22.15
N ILE A 276 -0.14 12.65 -21.48
CA ILE A 276 0.70 13.43 -20.54
C ILE A 276 1.32 14.65 -21.21
N ARG A 277 1.91 14.49 -22.42
CA ARG A 277 2.52 15.61 -23.16
C ARG A 277 1.47 16.67 -23.55
N ARG A 278 0.29 16.25 -24.02
CA ARG A 278 -0.82 17.16 -24.35
C ARG A 278 -1.26 17.97 -23.14
N GLY A 279 -1.47 17.32 -22.00
CA GLY A 279 -1.88 18.00 -20.77
C GLY A 279 -0.83 18.98 -20.23
N MET A 280 0.46 18.61 -20.30
CA MET A 280 1.56 19.52 -19.95
C MET A 280 1.62 20.74 -20.89
N THR A 281 1.45 20.55 -22.20
CA THR A 281 1.39 21.66 -23.17
C THR A 281 0.20 22.58 -22.90
N ALA A 282 -0.98 22.04 -22.67
CA ALA A 282 -2.19 22.83 -22.38
C ALA A 282 -2.03 23.65 -21.08
N LEU A 283 -1.40 23.11 -20.04
CA LEU A 283 -1.13 23.87 -18.81
C LEU A 283 -0.08 24.99 -19.03
N LEU A 284 0.93 24.76 -19.87
CA LEU A 284 1.90 25.80 -20.25
C LEU A 284 1.24 26.91 -21.07
N GLN A 285 0.30 26.58 -21.96
CA GLN A 285 -0.53 27.56 -22.68
C GLN A 285 -1.42 28.34 -21.70
N ALA A 286 -2.11 27.67 -20.77
CA ALA A 286 -2.91 28.33 -19.73
C ALA A 286 -2.10 29.35 -18.92
N ARG A 287 -0.89 28.97 -18.50
CA ARG A 287 0.05 29.85 -17.78
C ARG A 287 0.52 31.03 -18.65
N THR A 288 0.57 30.86 -19.97
CA THR A 288 1.01 31.89 -20.92
C THR A 288 -0.11 32.88 -21.24
N ALA A 289 -1.37 32.43 -21.28
CA ALA A 289 -2.55 33.29 -21.38
C ALA A 289 -2.71 34.21 -20.14
N GLY A 290 -2.33 33.71 -18.96
CA GLY A 290 -2.24 34.49 -17.72
C GLY A 290 -3.59 34.68 -17.03
N GLY A 291 -3.72 35.78 -16.28
CA GLY A 291 -4.87 36.03 -15.41
C GLY A 291 -4.81 35.31 -14.05
N PRO A 292 -5.88 35.37 -13.25
CA PRO A 292 -5.98 34.67 -11.97
C PRO A 292 -6.02 33.14 -12.15
N LEU A 293 -5.37 32.40 -11.26
CA LEU A 293 -5.43 30.93 -11.25
C LEU A 293 -6.82 30.47 -10.76
N GLY A 294 -7.62 29.88 -11.64
CA GLY A 294 -8.92 29.31 -11.31
C GLY A 294 -8.83 27.83 -10.87
N PRO A 295 -9.99 27.22 -10.54
CA PRO A 295 -10.04 25.85 -10.03
C PRO A 295 -9.46 24.80 -10.99
N TYR A 296 -9.63 24.94 -12.31
CA TYR A 296 -9.19 23.94 -13.28
C TYR A 296 -7.69 24.00 -13.55
N VAL A 297 -7.10 25.20 -13.66
CA VAL A 297 -5.63 25.36 -13.75
C VAL A 297 -4.94 24.84 -12.49
N LEU A 298 -5.50 25.06 -11.30
CA LEU A 298 -4.96 24.54 -10.03
C LEU A 298 -5.07 23.01 -9.93
N GLN A 299 -6.21 22.42 -10.32
CA GLN A 299 -6.35 20.96 -10.39
C GLN A 299 -5.43 20.33 -11.44
N ALA A 300 -5.24 20.96 -12.60
CA ALA A 300 -4.28 20.52 -13.60
C ALA A 300 -2.83 20.57 -13.12
N ALA A 301 -2.45 21.60 -12.35
CA ALA A 301 -1.13 21.66 -11.72
C ALA A 301 -0.89 20.49 -10.75
N ILE A 302 -1.88 20.14 -9.91
CA ILE A 302 -1.83 18.96 -9.03
C ILE A 302 -1.66 17.67 -9.84
N ALA A 303 -2.39 17.54 -10.96
CA ALA A 303 -2.24 16.40 -11.86
C ALA A 303 -0.85 16.34 -12.54
N VAL A 304 -0.22 17.48 -12.83
CA VAL A 304 1.16 17.55 -13.35
C VAL A 304 2.18 17.06 -12.31
N CYS A 305 2.05 17.41 -11.03
CA CYS A 305 2.94 16.90 -9.97
C CYS A 305 2.95 15.37 -9.93
N HIS A 306 1.78 14.72 -10.10
CA HIS A 306 1.69 13.26 -10.23
C HIS A 306 2.30 12.72 -11.53
N ALA A 307 2.11 13.42 -12.66
CA ALA A 307 2.58 12.98 -13.98
C ALA A 307 4.08 13.17 -14.24
N GLN A 308 4.72 14.13 -13.57
CA GLN A 308 6.17 14.35 -13.63
C GLN A 308 6.96 13.29 -12.85
N ALA A 309 6.44 12.88 -11.70
CA ALA A 309 7.10 11.93 -10.81
C ALA A 309 7.15 10.50 -11.39
N ALA A 310 8.35 9.97 -11.59
CA ALA A 310 8.57 8.66 -12.21
C ALA A 310 8.03 7.47 -11.39
N THR A 311 7.97 7.61 -10.05
CA THR A 311 7.48 6.59 -9.12
C THR A 311 6.52 7.23 -8.10
N ALA A 312 5.72 6.42 -7.41
CA ALA A 312 4.83 6.92 -6.36
C ALA A 312 5.58 7.66 -5.24
N ALA A 313 6.70 7.11 -4.77
CA ALA A 313 7.54 7.71 -3.75
C ALA A 313 8.22 9.02 -4.18
N GLY A 314 8.47 9.22 -5.48
CA GLY A 314 9.03 10.46 -6.04
C GLY A 314 8.00 11.57 -6.29
N THR A 315 6.79 11.47 -5.74
CA THR A 315 5.74 12.49 -5.90
C THR A 315 5.94 13.63 -4.91
N ASP A 316 5.99 14.88 -5.39
CA ASP A 316 6.11 16.07 -4.53
C ASP A 316 4.78 16.38 -3.84
N TRP A 317 4.58 15.79 -2.65
CA TRP A 317 3.39 16.00 -1.85
C TRP A 317 3.34 17.37 -1.17
N ALA A 318 4.48 18.01 -0.91
CA ALA A 318 4.53 19.35 -0.35
C ALA A 318 4.01 20.39 -1.36
N GLN A 319 4.42 20.27 -2.63
CA GLN A 319 3.87 21.07 -3.73
C GLN A 319 2.37 20.80 -3.92
N ILE A 320 1.93 19.55 -3.86
CA ILE A 320 0.51 19.19 -3.98
C ILE A 320 -0.32 19.78 -2.83
N ALA A 321 0.16 19.73 -1.58
CA ALA A 321 -0.51 20.35 -0.44
C ALA A 321 -0.66 21.87 -0.62
N ALA A 322 0.42 22.57 -1.01
CA ALA A 322 0.38 24.01 -1.28
C ALA A 322 -0.53 24.40 -2.47
N LEU A 323 -0.67 23.52 -3.47
CA LEU A 323 -1.64 23.69 -4.56
C LEU A 323 -3.09 23.46 -4.09
N TYR A 324 -3.33 22.53 -3.15
CA TYR A 324 -4.64 22.40 -2.51
C TYR A 324 -4.96 23.58 -1.56
N ASP A 325 -3.97 24.19 -0.91
CA ASP A 325 -4.15 25.46 -0.18
C ASP A 325 -4.54 26.62 -1.11
N ALA A 326 -4.02 26.65 -2.33
CA ALA A 326 -4.46 27.60 -3.35
C ALA A 326 -5.88 27.28 -3.84
N LEU A 327 -6.17 26.01 -4.16
CA LEU A 327 -7.47 25.57 -4.67
C LEU A 327 -8.60 25.81 -3.65
N PHE A 328 -8.38 25.52 -2.37
CA PHE A 328 -9.39 25.74 -1.33
C PHE A 328 -9.74 27.22 -1.13
N ARG A 329 -8.78 28.15 -1.35
CA ARG A 329 -9.06 29.60 -1.32
C ARG A 329 -9.91 30.09 -2.50
N VAL A 330 -9.91 29.38 -3.62
CA VAL A 330 -10.71 29.70 -4.82
C VAL A 330 -12.05 28.93 -4.84
N LEU A 331 -12.05 27.70 -4.31
CA LEU A 331 -13.18 26.78 -4.32
C LEU A 331 -13.31 26.08 -2.94
N PRO A 332 -13.82 26.78 -1.91
CA PRO A 332 -13.89 26.29 -0.53
C PRO A 332 -15.04 25.28 -0.32
N THR A 333 -14.93 24.10 -0.93
CA THR A 333 -15.93 23.02 -0.79
C THR A 333 -15.45 21.90 0.14
N PRO A 334 -16.36 21.18 0.82
CA PRO A 334 -16.00 20.02 1.66
C PRO A 334 -15.21 18.94 0.91
N VAL A 335 -15.45 18.75 -0.39
CA VAL A 335 -14.70 17.79 -1.24
C VAL A 335 -13.26 18.28 -1.49
N VAL A 336 -13.06 19.58 -1.76
CA VAL A 336 -11.70 20.15 -1.89
C VAL A 336 -10.94 20.07 -0.56
N GLN A 337 -11.62 20.31 0.57
CA GLN A 337 -11.03 20.15 1.91
C GLN A 337 -10.66 18.68 2.21
N LEU A 338 -11.45 17.69 1.78
CA LEU A 338 -11.08 16.28 1.93
C LEU A 338 -9.85 15.92 1.08
N ASN A 339 -9.81 16.37 -0.17
CA ASN A 339 -8.65 16.12 -1.05
C ASN A 339 -7.39 16.82 -0.52
N ARG A 340 -7.53 18.02 0.06
CA ARG A 340 -6.48 18.73 0.79
C ARG A 340 -6.01 17.94 2.02
N ALA A 341 -6.91 17.34 2.79
CA ALA A 341 -6.57 16.49 3.93
C ALA A 341 -5.72 15.27 3.52
N VAL A 342 -6.00 14.65 2.37
CA VAL A 342 -5.16 13.57 1.79
C VAL A 342 -3.78 14.09 1.38
N ALA A 343 -3.70 15.28 0.78
CA ALA A 343 -2.41 15.86 0.40
C ALA A 343 -1.52 16.16 1.62
N VAL A 344 -2.10 16.78 2.66
CA VAL A 344 -1.41 17.04 3.94
C VAL A 344 -1.01 15.73 4.63
N ALA A 345 -1.87 14.70 4.61
CA ALA A 345 -1.53 13.38 5.15
C ALA A 345 -0.26 12.76 4.53
N MET A 346 -0.03 13.03 3.25
CA MET A 346 1.10 12.51 2.48
C MET A 346 2.35 13.39 2.55
N ALA A 347 2.23 14.65 2.98
CA ALA A 347 3.34 15.58 3.18
C ALA A 347 3.83 15.61 4.64
N ASP A 348 2.90 15.81 5.58
CA ASP A 348 3.19 16.13 6.99
C ASP A 348 2.88 14.97 7.96
N GLY A 349 2.16 13.94 7.50
CA GLY A 349 1.84 12.72 8.25
C GLY A 349 0.33 12.47 8.43
N PRO A 350 -0.09 11.20 8.60
CA PRO A 350 -1.51 10.83 8.61
C PRO A 350 -2.32 11.48 9.73
N GLU A 351 -1.71 11.83 10.87
CA GLU A 351 -2.30 12.62 11.95
C GLU A 351 -2.78 13.99 11.47
N ALA A 352 -1.93 14.71 10.73
CA ALA A 352 -2.21 16.06 10.25
C ALA A 352 -3.34 16.07 9.22
N GLY A 353 -3.38 15.05 8.34
CA GLY A 353 -4.51 14.85 7.43
C GLY A 353 -5.81 14.45 8.16
N LEU A 354 -5.73 13.59 9.18
CA LEU A 354 -6.93 13.16 9.92
C LEU A 354 -7.57 14.33 10.65
N ALA A 355 -6.77 15.21 11.27
CA ALA A 355 -7.24 16.45 11.90
C ALA A 355 -7.96 17.42 10.93
N LEU A 356 -7.67 17.33 9.62
CA LEU A 356 -8.36 18.11 8.58
C LEU A 356 -9.61 17.41 8.02
N ALA A 357 -9.71 16.08 8.17
CA ALA A 357 -10.83 15.27 7.74
C ALA A 357 -11.88 15.05 8.85
N ASP A 358 -11.49 15.07 10.12
CA ASP A 358 -12.40 14.95 11.29
C ASP A 358 -13.54 15.97 11.27
N PRO A 359 -13.33 17.29 11.02
CA PRO A 359 -14.41 18.28 10.98
C PRO A 359 -15.47 18.00 9.91
N LEU A 360 -15.10 17.33 8.82
CA LEU A 360 -16.00 17.02 7.70
C LEU A 360 -17.09 16.00 8.06
N LEU A 361 -16.99 15.31 9.21
CA LEU A 361 -18.08 14.50 9.74
C LEU A 361 -19.32 15.31 10.10
N ALA A 362 -19.16 16.61 10.43
CA ALA A 362 -20.27 17.51 10.74
C ALA A 362 -20.97 18.06 9.49
N GLU A 363 -20.30 18.05 8.33
CA GLU A 363 -20.80 18.64 7.09
C GLU A 363 -21.98 17.85 6.51
N PRO A 364 -23.19 18.43 6.40
CA PRO A 364 -24.37 17.72 5.91
C PRO A 364 -24.19 17.16 4.50
N ALA A 365 -23.44 17.86 3.64
CA ALA A 365 -23.11 17.44 2.28
C ALA A 365 -22.24 16.17 2.21
N MET A 366 -21.47 15.88 3.27
CA MET A 366 -20.52 14.76 3.29
C MET A 366 -21.12 13.48 3.92
N ARG A 367 -22.30 13.56 4.55
CA ARG A 367 -22.93 12.44 5.29
C ARG A 367 -23.04 11.14 4.50
N ASN A 368 -23.34 11.26 3.20
CA ASN A 368 -23.54 10.13 2.28
C ASN A 368 -22.36 9.95 1.29
N TYR A 369 -21.26 10.68 1.47
CA TYR A 369 -20.13 10.69 0.52
C TYR A 369 -19.09 9.65 0.92
N HIS A 370 -19.11 8.49 0.26
CA HIS A 370 -18.34 7.30 0.67
C HIS A 370 -16.81 7.53 0.80
N LEU A 371 -16.25 8.51 0.07
CA LEU A 371 -14.82 8.82 0.13
C LEU A 371 -14.39 9.48 1.44
N LEU A 372 -15.28 10.13 2.20
CA LEU A 372 -14.93 10.65 3.54
C LEU A 372 -14.56 9.52 4.51
N PRO A 373 -15.43 8.54 4.82
CA PRO A 373 -15.04 7.39 5.63
C PRO A 373 -13.94 6.54 4.96
N GLY A 374 -13.90 6.43 3.63
CA GLY A 374 -12.81 5.76 2.91
C GLY A 374 -11.42 6.37 3.16
N VAL A 375 -11.32 7.71 3.15
CA VAL A 375 -10.08 8.44 3.50
C VAL A 375 -9.76 8.31 4.98
N ARG A 376 -10.76 8.47 5.86
CA ARG A 376 -10.57 8.31 7.32
C ARG A 376 -10.01 6.93 7.66
N GLY A 377 -10.56 5.87 7.07
CA GLY A 377 -10.05 4.51 7.19
C GLY A 377 -8.61 4.35 6.70
N ASP A 378 -8.25 4.98 5.59
CA ASP A 378 -6.86 4.97 5.06
C ASP A 378 -5.86 5.59 6.04
N LEU A 379 -6.22 6.72 6.66
CA LEU A 379 -5.37 7.41 7.64
C LEU A 379 -5.31 6.64 8.95
N LEU A 380 -6.45 6.18 9.50
CA LEU A 380 -6.51 5.38 10.72
C LEU A 380 -5.71 4.07 10.60
N ALA A 381 -5.72 3.42 9.42
CA ALA A 381 -4.93 2.21 9.17
C ALA A 381 -3.42 2.50 9.18
N ARG A 382 -2.98 3.66 8.67
CA ARG A 382 -1.56 4.10 8.74
C ARG A 382 -1.12 4.43 10.17
N LEU A 383 -2.05 4.89 11.01
CA LEU A 383 -1.84 5.19 12.43
C LEU A 383 -1.83 3.95 13.34
N GLY A 384 -2.08 2.74 12.81
CA GLY A 384 -2.23 1.55 13.64
C GLY A 384 -3.48 1.58 14.53
N ARG A 385 -4.56 2.22 14.05
CA ARG A 385 -5.88 2.29 14.72
C ARG A 385 -6.86 1.37 13.99
N SER A 386 -6.53 0.09 13.84
CA SER A 386 -7.18 -0.79 12.86
C SER A 386 -8.66 -1.04 13.14
N THR A 387 -9.08 -1.04 14.42
CA THR A 387 -10.50 -1.17 14.80
C THR A 387 -11.35 -0.01 14.29
N GLU A 388 -10.86 1.23 14.41
CA GLU A 388 -11.55 2.42 13.89
C GLU A 388 -11.45 2.48 12.36
N ALA A 389 -10.28 2.14 11.80
CA ALA A 389 -10.07 2.06 10.36
C ALA A 389 -11.05 1.08 9.69
N ARG A 390 -11.25 -0.08 10.32
CA ARG A 390 -12.21 -1.09 9.89
C ARG A 390 -13.64 -0.54 9.82
N ALA A 391 -14.11 0.10 10.90
CA ALA A 391 -15.46 0.64 10.97
C ALA A 391 -15.71 1.71 9.89
N GLU A 392 -14.72 2.57 9.62
CA GLU A 392 -14.80 3.56 8.54
C GLU A 392 -14.75 2.89 7.14
N PHE A 393 -13.97 1.83 6.92
CA PHE A 393 -14.02 1.07 5.66
C PHE A 393 -15.35 0.33 5.45
N GLU A 394 -15.94 -0.25 6.50
CA GLU A 394 -17.26 -0.89 6.46
C GLU A 394 -18.33 0.16 6.11
N ARG A 395 -18.34 1.32 6.78
CA ARG A 395 -19.22 2.45 6.46
C ARG A 395 -19.02 3.01 5.04
N ALA A 396 -17.79 3.06 4.56
CA ALA A 396 -17.51 3.45 3.17
C ALA A 396 -18.10 2.44 2.18
N ALA A 397 -18.01 1.14 2.47
CA ALA A 397 -18.61 0.07 1.66
C ALA A 397 -20.15 0.02 1.72
N GLU A 398 -20.79 0.61 2.74
CA GLU A 398 -22.25 0.81 2.78
C GLU A 398 -22.70 1.97 1.86
N LEU A 399 -21.86 3.00 1.71
CA LEU A 399 -22.16 4.19 0.91
C LEU A 399 -21.70 4.09 -0.56
N ALA A 400 -20.82 3.14 -0.91
CA ALA A 400 -20.32 2.94 -2.26
C ALA A 400 -21.36 2.25 -3.17
N GLN A 401 -21.74 2.92 -4.26
CA GLN A 401 -22.71 2.42 -5.27
C GLN A 401 -22.04 1.73 -6.48
N ASN A 402 -20.71 1.80 -6.57
CA ASN A 402 -19.90 1.07 -7.53
C ASN A 402 -19.46 -0.27 -6.92
N THR A 403 -19.74 -1.38 -7.60
CA THR A 403 -19.52 -2.74 -7.05
C THR A 403 -18.03 -3.06 -6.82
N PRO A 404 -17.12 -2.84 -7.78
CA PRO A 404 -15.67 -2.91 -7.55
C PRO A 404 -15.15 -2.01 -6.42
N GLU A 405 -15.60 -0.75 -6.29
CA GLU A 405 -15.18 0.14 -5.20
C GLU A 405 -15.63 -0.39 -3.82
N ARG A 406 -16.87 -0.88 -3.74
CA ARG A 406 -17.39 -1.54 -2.54
C ARG A 406 -16.57 -2.79 -2.17
N ALA A 407 -16.17 -3.59 -3.16
CA ALA A 407 -15.38 -4.79 -2.93
C ALA A 407 -13.98 -4.50 -2.36
N ILE A 408 -13.26 -3.49 -2.88
CA ILE A 408 -11.95 -3.11 -2.32
C ILE A 408 -12.09 -2.52 -0.91
N LEU A 409 -13.13 -1.74 -0.61
CA LEU A 409 -13.38 -1.21 0.74
C LEU A 409 -13.61 -2.34 1.76
N LEU A 410 -14.42 -3.36 1.42
CA LEU A 410 -14.60 -4.55 2.27
C LEU A 410 -13.30 -5.36 2.44
N LYS A 411 -12.48 -5.49 1.37
CA LYS A 411 -11.16 -6.13 1.44
C LYS A 411 -10.22 -5.39 2.39
N ARG A 412 -10.29 -4.05 2.44
CA ARG A 412 -9.52 -3.21 3.38
C ARG A 412 -10.03 -3.32 4.81
N ALA A 413 -11.34 -3.35 5.03
CA ALA A 413 -11.93 -3.63 6.34
C ALA A 413 -11.47 -4.98 6.91
N ALA A 414 -11.51 -6.03 6.10
CA ALA A 414 -11.03 -7.36 6.48
C ALA A 414 -9.52 -7.37 6.82
N ALA A 415 -8.70 -6.66 6.04
CA ALA A 415 -7.25 -6.56 6.28
C ALA A 415 -6.89 -5.81 7.59
N CYS A 416 -7.79 -4.97 8.11
CA CYS A 416 -7.64 -4.32 9.42
C CYS A 416 -7.93 -5.29 10.59
N GLY A 417 -8.72 -6.34 10.36
CA GLY A 417 -9.19 -7.28 11.40
C GLY A 417 -8.17 -8.32 11.88
N GLY A 418 -6.86 -8.08 11.75
CA GLY A 418 -5.84 -9.11 11.99
C GLY A 418 -4.45 -8.62 12.37
N ARG A 419 -4.28 -7.43 12.96
CA ARG A 419 -2.95 -6.88 13.31
C ARG A 419 -2.76 -6.40 14.75
N ASP A 420 -3.76 -5.81 15.41
CA ASP A 420 -3.47 -4.97 16.59
C ASP A 420 -3.56 -5.71 17.95
N ASP A 421 -4.33 -6.78 18.08
CA ASP A 421 -4.45 -7.56 19.35
C ASP A 421 -3.52 -8.79 19.42
N ALA A 422 -2.96 -9.24 18.30
CA ALA A 422 -2.28 -10.52 18.20
C ALA A 422 -0.75 -10.40 18.34
N VAL A 423 -0.23 -10.67 19.54
CA VAL A 423 1.21 -10.78 19.82
C VAL A 423 1.89 -11.68 18.79
N THR A 424 2.87 -11.17 18.06
CA THR A 424 3.58 -11.93 17.02
C THR A 424 4.66 -12.84 17.61
N LEU A 425 4.98 -13.94 16.93
CA LEU A 425 6.07 -14.84 17.32
C LEU A 425 7.41 -14.11 17.43
N GLY A 426 7.68 -13.13 16.57
CA GLY A 426 8.88 -12.27 16.63
C GLY A 426 8.97 -11.48 17.92
N HIS A 427 7.88 -10.79 18.31
CA HIS A 427 7.82 -10.07 19.58
C HIS A 427 7.96 -11.02 20.78
N ALA A 428 7.21 -12.13 20.76
CA ALA A 428 7.20 -13.09 21.86
C ALA A 428 8.57 -13.76 22.06
N VAL A 429 9.26 -14.12 20.98
CA VAL A 429 10.63 -14.67 21.03
C VAL A 429 11.63 -13.64 21.53
N ALA A 430 11.53 -12.38 21.10
CA ALA A 430 12.41 -11.33 21.59
C ALA A 430 12.28 -11.18 23.12
N ALA A 431 11.05 -11.02 23.62
CA ALA A 431 10.77 -10.89 25.04
C ALA A 431 11.11 -12.16 25.87
N PHE A 432 11.06 -13.35 25.28
CA PHE A 432 11.52 -14.59 25.94
C PHE A 432 13.05 -14.67 26.06
N LEU A 433 13.78 -14.18 25.05
CA LEU A 433 15.24 -14.21 24.99
C LEU A 433 15.93 -13.00 25.65
N ASP A 434 15.15 -12.09 26.23
CA ASP A 434 15.60 -10.93 27.01
C ASP A 434 15.44 -11.16 28.54
N ARG A 435 14.98 -12.35 28.93
CA ARG A 435 14.83 -12.77 30.32
C ARG A 435 16.18 -12.78 31.07
N ALA A 436 16.23 -12.04 32.18
CA ALA A 436 17.41 -11.96 33.04
C ALA A 436 17.73 -13.25 33.83
N ASP A 437 16.80 -14.21 33.93
CA ASP A 437 16.99 -15.48 34.66
C ASP A 437 17.56 -16.63 33.81
N LEU A 438 17.98 -16.35 32.57
CA LEU A 438 18.57 -17.35 31.66
C LEU A 438 20.10 -17.29 31.69
N ASP A 439 20.75 -18.39 32.12
CA ASP A 439 22.20 -18.52 32.03
C ASP A 439 22.70 -18.44 30.58
N ALA A 440 23.95 -18.00 30.39
CA ALA A 440 24.51 -17.79 29.05
C ALA A 440 24.57 -19.06 28.17
N GLY A 441 24.59 -20.26 28.75
CA GLY A 441 24.47 -21.54 28.08
C GLY A 441 23.05 -21.83 27.61
N THR A 442 22.07 -21.73 28.52
CA THR A 442 20.63 -21.90 28.18
C THR A 442 20.19 -20.85 27.16
N LEU A 443 20.57 -19.59 27.33
CA LEU A 443 20.27 -18.50 26.39
C LEU A 443 20.76 -18.80 24.97
N ARG A 444 21.97 -19.37 24.81
CA ARG A 444 22.48 -19.80 23.49
C ARG A 444 21.66 -20.95 22.89
N ALA A 445 21.29 -21.94 23.70
CA ALA A 445 20.49 -23.08 23.25
C ALA A 445 19.05 -22.70 22.87
N TYR A 446 18.42 -21.82 23.66
CA TYR A 446 17.09 -21.28 23.39
C TYR A 446 17.13 -20.39 22.13
N ARG A 447 18.06 -19.42 22.05
CA ARG A 447 18.21 -18.53 20.89
C ARG A 447 18.43 -19.28 19.58
N HIS A 448 19.23 -20.36 19.58
CA HIS A 448 19.36 -21.22 18.39
C HIS A 448 18.02 -21.84 17.97
N THR A 449 17.25 -22.39 18.92
CA THR A 449 15.96 -23.04 18.65
C THR A 449 14.92 -22.02 18.16
N MET A 450 14.80 -20.89 18.84
CA MET A 450 13.84 -19.84 18.52
C MET A 450 14.16 -19.16 17.18
N ASN A 451 15.43 -18.89 16.86
CA ASN A 451 15.82 -18.37 15.56
C ASN A 451 15.44 -19.34 14.41
N ARG A 452 15.53 -20.67 14.64
CA ARG A 452 15.08 -21.68 13.68
C ARG A 452 13.56 -21.73 13.52
N MET A 453 12.79 -21.39 14.57
CA MET A 453 11.34 -21.17 14.47
C MET A 453 11.01 -19.91 13.64
N LEU A 454 11.61 -18.76 13.99
CA LEU A 454 11.41 -17.50 13.27
C LEU A 454 11.75 -17.59 11.79
N ALA A 455 12.83 -18.29 11.43
CA ALA A 455 13.26 -18.49 10.05
C ALA A 455 12.37 -19.44 9.22
N HIS A 456 11.48 -20.20 9.86
CA HIS A 456 10.63 -21.19 9.18
C HIS A 456 9.15 -20.82 9.21
N LEU A 457 8.67 -20.24 10.31
CA LEU A 457 7.29 -19.80 10.51
C LEU A 457 7.07 -18.31 10.20
N GLY A 458 8.17 -17.56 10.03
CA GLY A 458 8.15 -16.10 9.92
C GLY A 458 8.09 -15.40 11.28
N ALA A 459 8.67 -14.20 11.38
CA ALA A 459 8.61 -13.40 12.60
C ALA A 459 7.25 -12.69 12.80
N GLY A 460 6.53 -12.42 11.71
CA GLY A 460 5.24 -11.70 11.74
C GLY A 460 4.01 -12.57 11.98
N ILE A 461 4.15 -13.88 12.15
CA ILE A 461 3.01 -14.77 12.41
C ILE A 461 2.40 -14.49 13.81
N PRO A 462 1.06 -14.39 13.94
CA PRO A 462 0.38 -14.35 15.23
C PRO A 462 0.75 -15.55 16.12
N LEU A 463 1.03 -15.33 17.40
CA LEU A 463 1.38 -16.42 18.33
C LEU A 463 0.30 -17.51 18.44
N PRO A 464 -1.03 -17.21 18.40
CA PRO A 464 -2.07 -18.25 18.37
C PRO A 464 -2.04 -19.14 17.12
N GLU A 465 -1.43 -18.69 16.02
CA GLU A 465 -1.28 -19.45 14.77
C GLU A 465 -0.05 -20.39 14.76
N VAL A 466 0.75 -20.40 15.84
CA VAL A 466 1.94 -21.25 16.00
C VAL A 466 1.50 -22.64 16.47
N THR A 467 0.79 -23.36 15.57
CA THR A 467 0.20 -24.66 15.90
C THR A 467 1.24 -25.75 16.11
N ALA A 468 0.88 -26.75 16.94
CA ALA A 468 1.70 -27.93 17.18
C ALA A 468 1.98 -28.79 15.92
N GLU A 469 1.24 -28.55 14.83
CA GLU A 469 1.43 -29.20 13.53
C GLU A 469 2.58 -28.54 12.76
N ARG A 470 2.51 -27.20 12.55
CA ARG A 470 3.59 -26.38 11.98
C ARG A 470 4.92 -26.55 12.73
N VAL A 471 4.85 -26.71 14.06
CA VAL A 471 6.04 -26.93 14.90
C VAL A 471 6.55 -28.38 14.82
N ALA A 472 5.70 -29.38 14.58
CA ALA A 472 6.14 -30.75 14.30
C ALA A 472 6.81 -30.87 12.92
N GLU A 473 6.28 -30.20 11.89
CA GLU A 473 6.89 -30.09 10.55
C GLU A 473 8.29 -29.47 10.62
N LEU A 474 8.43 -28.34 11.31
CA LEU A 474 9.72 -27.73 11.63
C LEU A 474 10.68 -28.73 12.27
N PHE A 475 10.22 -29.49 13.27
CA PHE A 475 11.06 -30.42 14.00
C PHE A 475 11.51 -31.60 13.12
N ALA A 476 10.64 -32.12 12.25
CA ALA A 476 11.02 -33.12 11.26
C ALA A 476 12.09 -32.57 10.30
N ALA A 477 11.86 -31.38 9.72
CA ALA A 477 12.75 -30.75 8.74
C ALA A 477 14.08 -30.20 9.32
N ALA A 478 14.12 -29.84 10.61
CA ALA A 478 15.31 -29.28 11.26
C ALA A 478 16.12 -30.32 12.05
N TRP A 479 15.43 -31.27 12.70
CA TRP A 479 16.02 -32.17 13.70
C TRP A 479 15.54 -33.62 13.59
N GLY A 480 14.86 -34.02 12.51
CA GLY A 480 14.35 -35.38 12.31
C GLY A 480 15.43 -36.46 12.51
N GLY A 481 16.58 -36.30 11.85
CA GLY A 481 17.75 -37.16 11.99
C GLY A 481 18.72 -36.78 13.13
N ALA A 482 18.35 -35.88 14.05
CA ALA A 482 19.21 -35.50 15.16
C ALA A 482 19.19 -36.57 16.29
N ALA A 483 20.31 -36.71 17.00
CA ALA A 483 20.41 -37.56 18.17
C ALA A 483 19.41 -37.16 19.27
N ASP A 484 18.97 -38.13 20.08
CA ASP A 484 17.82 -37.98 20.98
C ASP A 484 17.99 -36.85 22.01
N ALA A 485 19.19 -36.69 22.56
CA ALA A 485 19.54 -35.60 23.48
C ALA A 485 19.49 -34.21 22.81
N THR A 486 19.73 -34.12 21.50
CA THR A 486 19.62 -32.86 20.73
C THR A 486 18.15 -32.56 20.44
N TRP A 487 17.38 -33.55 19.97
CA TRP A 487 15.93 -33.42 19.79
C TRP A 487 15.24 -32.98 21.09
N ASN A 488 15.54 -33.64 22.20
CA ASN A 488 14.95 -33.32 23.51
C ASN A 488 15.35 -31.93 24.02
N ARG A 489 16.54 -31.42 23.68
CA ARG A 489 16.99 -30.06 24.02
C ARG A 489 16.18 -28.99 23.28
N HIS A 490 16.00 -29.14 21.96
CA HIS A 490 15.16 -28.22 21.19
C HIS A 490 13.69 -28.29 21.62
N ARG A 491 13.17 -29.50 21.88
CA ARG A 491 11.84 -29.71 22.44
C ARG A 491 11.67 -29.02 23.80
N ALA A 492 12.67 -29.07 24.67
CA ALA A 492 12.65 -28.40 25.97
C ALA A 492 12.62 -26.87 25.83
N ALA A 493 13.36 -26.29 24.88
CA ALA A 493 13.33 -24.86 24.60
C ALA A 493 11.93 -24.40 24.13
N VAL A 494 11.27 -25.13 23.24
CA VAL A 494 9.89 -24.84 22.80
C VAL A 494 8.89 -24.93 23.96
N ARG A 495 9.01 -25.96 24.84
CA ARG A 495 8.16 -26.09 26.02
C ARG A 495 8.39 -24.98 27.05
N SER A 496 9.63 -24.52 27.20
CA SER A 496 9.99 -23.40 28.08
C SER A 496 9.39 -22.08 27.58
N PHE A 497 9.53 -21.80 26.28
CA PHE A 497 8.90 -20.66 25.61
C PHE A 497 7.38 -20.65 25.78
N ALA A 498 6.71 -21.77 25.48
CA ALA A 498 5.26 -21.88 25.57
C ALA A 498 4.73 -21.76 27.01
N ALA A 499 5.40 -22.41 27.98
CA ALA A 499 5.03 -22.31 29.38
C ALA A 499 5.18 -20.88 29.91
N TRP A 500 6.24 -20.17 29.50
CA TRP A 500 6.47 -18.78 29.87
C TRP A 500 5.45 -17.83 29.23
N ALA A 501 5.19 -17.95 27.93
CA ALA A 501 4.21 -17.12 27.24
C ALA A 501 2.82 -17.23 27.88
N ALA A 502 2.39 -18.45 28.22
CA ALA A 502 1.11 -18.70 28.86
C ALA A 502 1.04 -18.25 30.33
N ARG A 503 2.11 -18.40 31.13
CA ARG A 503 2.10 -18.13 32.58
C ARG A 503 2.52 -16.71 32.95
N ASP A 504 3.64 -16.26 32.41
CA ASP A 504 4.30 -15.01 32.81
C ASP A 504 3.81 -13.81 31.99
N ARG A 505 3.12 -14.04 30.87
CA ARG A 505 2.60 -13.00 29.97
C ARG A 505 1.10 -13.11 29.64
N GLY A 506 0.44 -14.21 30.01
CA GLY A 506 -0.97 -14.45 29.67
C GLY A 506 -1.24 -14.64 28.16
N TRP A 507 -0.21 -14.89 27.36
CA TRP A 507 -0.32 -15.03 25.91
C TRP A 507 -0.78 -16.45 25.56
N HIS A 508 -2.09 -16.61 25.35
CA HIS A 508 -2.71 -17.89 25.08
C HIS A 508 -2.36 -18.42 23.67
N THR A 509 -1.82 -19.63 23.63
CA THR A 509 -1.60 -20.45 22.43
C THR A 509 -1.86 -21.92 22.78
N ALA A 510 -2.22 -22.74 21.80
CA ALA A 510 -2.16 -24.20 21.96
C ALA A 510 -0.71 -24.64 22.22
N ASP A 511 -0.46 -25.68 23.03
CA ASP A 511 0.90 -26.15 23.35
C ASP A 511 1.64 -26.54 22.05
N PRO A 512 2.60 -25.73 21.57
CA PRO A 512 3.27 -25.95 20.28
C PRO A 512 4.16 -27.20 20.31
N ALA A 513 4.45 -27.74 21.50
CA ALA A 513 5.18 -28.99 21.69
C ALA A 513 4.27 -30.20 21.94
N ALA A 514 2.94 -30.08 21.82
CA ALA A 514 1.99 -31.18 22.07
C ALA A 514 2.27 -32.42 21.19
N ARG A 515 2.57 -32.21 19.90
CA ARG A 515 2.94 -33.29 18.96
C ARG A 515 4.42 -33.70 19.03
N LEU A 516 5.24 -33.03 19.84
CA LEU A 516 6.64 -33.39 20.02
C LEU A 516 6.78 -34.47 21.10
N GLY A 517 6.98 -35.72 20.68
CA GLY A 517 7.39 -36.79 21.60
C GLY A 517 8.76 -36.54 22.22
N ARG A 518 9.00 -36.98 23.47
CA ARG A 518 10.36 -37.07 24.02
C ARG A 518 10.99 -38.35 23.46
N ARG A 519 12.19 -38.25 22.89
CA ARG A 519 12.96 -39.44 22.45
C ARG A 519 13.71 -40.06 23.62
N HIS A 520 14.00 -41.36 23.54
CA HIS A 520 14.66 -42.10 24.62
C HIS A 520 16.17 -41.81 24.64
N GLU A 521 16.64 -41.10 25.66
CA GLU A 521 18.08 -40.94 25.92
C GLU A 521 18.63 -42.17 26.65
N PRO A 522 19.49 -43.00 26.04
CA PRO A 522 20.22 -44.00 26.79
C PRO A 522 21.13 -43.30 27.82
N ARG A 523 20.97 -43.66 29.11
CA ARG A 523 21.77 -43.08 30.22
C ARG A 523 23.21 -43.59 30.21
N GLY A 524 23.99 -43.10 29.25
CA GLY A 524 25.44 -43.32 29.19
C GLY A 524 26.17 -42.63 30.34
N ARG A 525 26.24 -43.28 31.51
CA ARG A 525 27.29 -43.00 32.49
C ARG A 525 28.62 -43.43 31.85
N THR A 526 29.38 -42.49 31.29
CA THR A 526 30.78 -42.75 30.96
C THR A 526 31.50 -43.17 32.24
N PRO A 527 32.12 -44.36 32.31
CA PRO A 527 32.74 -44.83 33.55
C PRO A 527 33.91 -43.91 33.93
N ALA A 528 34.10 -43.73 35.23
CA ALA A 528 35.32 -43.13 35.75
C ALA A 528 36.54 -43.98 35.36
N LEU A 529 37.69 -43.35 35.25
CA LEU A 529 38.95 -44.04 34.98
C LEU A 529 39.35 -44.90 36.19
N ASP A 530 40.02 -46.01 35.89
CA ASP A 530 40.69 -46.82 36.91
C ASP A 530 41.65 -45.94 37.74
N PRO A 531 41.51 -45.89 39.08
CA PRO A 531 42.44 -45.21 39.97
C PRO A 531 43.91 -45.52 39.67
N VAL A 532 44.27 -46.76 39.33
CA VAL A 532 45.66 -47.13 39.04
C VAL A 532 46.18 -46.45 37.77
N PHE A 533 45.34 -46.34 36.74
CA PHE A 533 45.63 -45.56 35.53
C PHE A 533 45.77 -44.06 35.82
N VAL A 534 44.90 -43.48 36.65
CA VAL A 534 44.99 -42.04 37.00
C VAL A 534 46.26 -41.74 37.80
N GLU A 535 46.60 -42.55 38.80
CA GLU A 535 47.83 -42.40 39.57
C GLU A 535 49.08 -42.51 38.68
N ALA A 536 49.12 -43.51 37.78
CA ALA A 536 50.22 -43.65 36.81
C ALA A 536 50.32 -42.45 35.84
N LEU A 537 49.18 -41.88 35.43
CA LEU A 537 49.13 -40.69 34.57
C LEU A 537 49.63 -39.43 35.29
N LEU A 538 49.25 -39.22 36.55
CA LEU A 538 49.70 -38.08 37.37
C LEU A 538 51.19 -38.18 37.72
N ALA A 539 51.69 -39.39 38.01
CA ALA A 539 53.09 -39.67 38.30
C ALA A 539 54.02 -39.56 37.08
N ARG A 540 53.48 -39.48 35.85
CA ARG A 540 54.24 -39.52 34.60
C ARG A 540 55.40 -38.49 34.57
N PRO A 541 56.65 -38.91 34.28
CA PRO A 541 57.78 -38.00 34.09
C PRO A 541 57.50 -36.98 32.97
N GLY A 542 57.95 -35.74 33.17
CA GLY A 542 57.75 -34.66 32.20
C GLY A 542 56.32 -34.10 32.11
N LEU A 543 55.35 -34.59 32.91
CA LEU A 543 54.02 -33.98 32.98
C LEU A 543 54.14 -32.55 33.55
N ALA A 544 53.69 -31.56 32.78
CA ALA A 544 53.76 -30.16 33.17
C ALA A 544 52.87 -29.85 34.38
N LEU A 545 53.33 -28.92 35.21
CA LEU A 545 52.72 -28.59 36.50
C LEU A 545 51.25 -28.15 36.38
N ARG A 546 50.89 -27.46 35.31
CA ARG A 546 49.51 -27.02 35.04
C ARG A 546 48.58 -28.21 34.87
N GLU A 547 48.92 -29.13 33.98
CA GLU A 547 48.17 -30.36 33.71
C GLU A 547 48.09 -31.25 34.96
N ARG A 548 49.23 -31.49 35.63
CA ARG A 548 49.24 -32.26 36.88
C ARG A 548 48.32 -31.64 37.92
N THR A 549 48.38 -30.33 38.13
CA THR A 549 47.51 -29.66 39.12
C THR A 549 46.05 -29.76 38.73
N LEU A 550 45.68 -29.52 37.45
CA LEU A 550 44.30 -29.59 36.97
C LEU A 550 43.71 -31.00 37.03
N TRP A 551 44.50 -32.04 36.77
CA TRP A 551 44.00 -33.41 36.75
C TRP A 551 43.92 -34.00 38.16
N THR A 552 44.89 -33.70 39.06
CA THR A 552 44.76 -33.99 40.49
C THR A 552 43.54 -33.27 41.08
N MET A 553 43.33 -32.00 40.73
CA MET A 553 42.16 -31.19 41.07
C MET A 553 40.82 -31.85 40.72
N LEU A 554 40.69 -32.39 39.51
CA LEU A 554 39.47 -33.05 39.03
C LEU A 554 39.31 -34.49 39.53
N TYR A 555 40.37 -35.08 40.09
CA TYR A 555 40.36 -36.40 40.71
C TYR A 555 40.06 -36.32 42.21
N GLU A 556 40.68 -35.39 42.94
CA GLU A 556 40.55 -35.24 44.40
C GLU A 556 39.32 -34.45 44.86
N SER A 557 38.47 -33.96 43.96
CA SER A 557 37.31 -33.13 44.30
C SER A 557 36.06 -33.48 43.48
N THR A 558 34.92 -32.95 43.91
CA THR A 558 33.65 -33.00 43.16
C THR A 558 33.55 -31.94 42.06
N ALA A 559 34.59 -31.12 41.85
CA ALA A 559 34.57 -30.01 40.91
C ALA A 559 34.25 -30.45 39.47
N THR A 560 33.47 -29.63 38.76
CA THR A 560 33.33 -29.80 37.31
C THR A 560 34.56 -29.24 36.61
N ALA A 561 34.90 -29.78 35.43
CA ALA A 561 35.97 -29.23 34.58
C ALA A 561 35.67 -27.80 34.09
N ALA A 562 34.41 -27.34 34.15
CA ALA A 562 34.07 -25.94 33.92
C ALA A 562 34.45 -25.07 35.13
N LEU A 563 34.01 -25.47 36.34
CA LEU A 563 34.33 -24.79 37.60
C LEU A 563 35.84 -24.69 37.82
N ALA A 564 36.55 -25.82 37.70
CA ALA A 564 38.00 -25.89 37.86
C ALA A 564 38.79 -24.92 36.95
N LEU A 565 38.24 -24.59 35.77
CA LEU A 565 38.86 -23.66 34.82
C LEU A 565 38.36 -22.21 34.99
N SER A 566 37.17 -21.99 35.56
CA SER A 566 36.66 -20.65 35.85
C SER A 566 37.33 -20.01 37.08
N LEU A 567 37.99 -20.78 37.94
CA LEU A 567 38.68 -20.25 39.12
C LEU A 567 39.74 -19.19 38.80
N ASP A 568 39.71 -18.11 39.56
CA ASP A 568 40.80 -17.16 39.73
C ASP A 568 41.60 -17.47 41.01
N ILE A 569 42.72 -16.78 41.23
CA ILE A 569 43.55 -16.99 42.43
C ILE A 569 42.81 -16.54 43.69
N GLU A 570 41.96 -15.53 43.56
CA GLU A 570 41.10 -14.96 44.59
C GLU A 570 40.11 -15.98 45.18
N ASP A 571 39.69 -16.98 44.40
CA ASP A 571 38.80 -18.07 44.84
C ASP A 571 39.52 -19.11 45.71
N VAL A 572 40.86 -19.13 45.70
CA VAL A 572 41.69 -20.17 46.32
C VAL A 572 42.20 -19.71 47.69
N LYS A 573 41.40 -19.93 48.73
CA LYS A 573 41.79 -19.66 50.13
C LYS A 573 42.69 -20.78 50.67
N SER A 574 43.77 -20.40 51.36
CA SER A 574 44.61 -21.33 52.11
C SER A 574 44.04 -21.56 53.52
N ILE A 575 43.69 -22.82 53.84
CA ILE A 575 43.29 -23.19 55.20
C ILE A 575 44.55 -23.43 56.02
N GLY A 576 44.94 -22.43 56.82
CA GLY A 576 45.99 -22.53 57.82
C GLY A 576 45.56 -23.36 59.03
N GLY A 577 45.45 -24.68 58.87
CA GLY A 577 45.03 -25.61 59.92
C GLY A 577 45.53 -27.04 59.70
N THR A 578 45.81 -27.74 60.79
CA THR A 578 46.32 -29.14 60.77
C THR A 578 45.25 -30.12 60.31
N GLY A 579 45.13 -30.30 59.00
CA GLY A 579 44.22 -31.24 58.34
C GLY A 579 44.53 -31.50 56.87
N GLY A 580 45.21 -30.56 56.19
CA GLY A 580 45.76 -30.78 54.84
C GLY A 580 44.75 -30.73 53.68
N THR A 581 43.51 -30.32 53.93
CA THR A 581 42.49 -30.10 52.89
C THR A 581 42.34 -28.61 52.57
N GLY A 582 42.08 -28.30 51.29
CA GLY A 582 41.71 -26.96 50.82
C GLY A 582 40.21 -26.85 50.55
N GLY A 583 39.68 -25.64 50.43
CA GLY A 583 38.25 -25.39 50.23
C GLY A 583 37.96 -24.13 49.45
N ILE A 584 36.90 -24.18 48.65
CA ILE A 584 36.15 -23.02 48.17
C ILE A 584 34.91 -22.91 49.07
N GLU A 585 34.58 -21.71 49.55
CA GLU A 585 33.26 -21.41 50.10
C GLU A 585 32.40 -20.72 49.03
N ASP A 586 31.09 -20.88 49.16
CA ASP A 586 30.06 -20.65 48.13
C ASP A 586 30.30 -19.47 47.17
N ILE A 587 30.43 -19.78 45.89
CA ILE A 587 30.47 -18.80 44.78
C ILE A 587 29.03 -18.53 44.35
N GLU A 588 28.50 -17.34 44.65
CA GLU A 588 27.10 -16.98 44.33
C GLU A 588 26.84 -16.73 42.82
N ASP A 589 27.87 -16.39 42.03
CA ASP A 589 27.74 -15.85 40.66
C ASP A 589 28.00 -16.89 39.53
N ILE A 590 27.79 -18.18 39.80
CA ILE A 590 27.68 -19.22 38.77
C ILE A 590 26.43 -20.05 39.07
N GLY A 591 25.48 -20.05 38.12
CA GLY A 591 24.14 -20.63 38.32
C GLY A 591 24.14 -22.09 38.77
N ASP A 592 23.20 -22.38 39.69
CA ASP A 592 23.08 -23.57 40.55
C ASP A 592 24.02 -23.55 41.78
N HIS A 593 23.43 -23.64 42.98
CA HIS A 593 24.08 -23.35 44.27
C HIS A 593 25.15 -24.40 44.61
N THR A 594 26.36 -24.16 44.15
CA THR A 594 27.49 -25.08 44.29
C THR A 594 28.11 -24.97 45.67
N ARG A 595 27.51 -25.68 46.65
CA ARG A 595 28.04 -25.85 48.00
C ARG A 595 29.54 -26.09 47.99
N GLY A 596 30.27 -25.34 48.83
CA GLY A 596 31.73 -25.31 48.91
C GLY A 596 32.43 -26.62 48.58
N THR A 597 33.16 -26.64 47.46
CA THR A 597 33.93 -27.82 47.05
C THR A 597 35.20 -27.92 47.91
N LEU A 598 35.41 -29.09 48.51
CA LEU A 598 36.63 -29.45 49.24
C LEU A 598 37.62 -30.20 48.36
N TRP A 599 38.90 -30.06 48.71
CA TRP A 599 40.04 -30.37 47.85
C TRP A 599 41.09 -31.19 48.58
N GLY A 600 41.60 -32.24 47.92
CA GLY A 600 42.59 -33.15 48.49
C GLY A 600 43.98 -32.53 48.72
N PRO A 601 44.82 -33.20 49.54
CA PRO A 601 46.11 -32.68 49.99
C PRO A 601 47.13 -32.54 48.85
N ARG A 602 47.03 -33.33 47.77
CA ARG A 602 47.98 -33.23 46.66
C ARG A 602 47.69 -32.00 45.82
N THR A 603 46.41 -31.65 45.64
CA THR A 603 46.03 -30.38 45.01
C THR A 603 46.49 -29.20 45.87
N ALA A 604 46.28 -29.25 47.19
CA ALA A 604 46.77 -28.22 48.11
C ALA A 604 48.29 -28.03 48.06
N GLY A 605 49.07 -29.11 47.93
CA GLY A 605 50.54 -29.04 47.79
C GLY A 605 51.04 -28.54 46.41
N LEU A 606 50.23 -28.67 45.35
CA LEU A 606 50.56 -28.21 44.00
C LEU A 606 50.16 -26.75 43.73
N LEU A 607 49.07 -26.27 44.34
CA LEU A 607 48.52 -24.93 44.10
C LEU A 607 49.52 -23.78 44.33
N PRO A 608 50.32 -23.72 45.43
CA PRO A 608 51.33 -22.68 45.60
C PRO A 608 52.37 -22.63 44.47
N GLN A 609 52.74 -23.80 43.94
CA GLN A 609 53.69 -23.94 42.83
C GLN A 609 53.08 -23.47 41.50
N LEU A 610 51.79 -23.72 41.27
CA LEU A 610 51.05 -23.25 40.09
C LEU A 610 50.76 -21.74 40.13
N ILE A 611 50.48 -21.21 41.31
CA ILE A 611 50.25 -19.77 41.54
C ILE A 611 51.55 -19.01 41.34
N ALA A 612 52.69 -19.53 41.82
CA ALA A 612 54.04 -19.01 41.56
C ALA A 612 54.20 -17.52 41.93
N GLY A 613 53.60 -17.10 43.05
CA GLY A 613 53.66 -15.72 43.56
C GLY A 613 52.65 -14.74 42.94
N ARG A 614 51.87 -15.16 41.93
CA ARG A 614 50.78 -14.36 41.37
C ARG A 614 49.74 -14.04 42.43
N ARG A 615 49.18 -12.83 42.40
CA ARG A 615 48.21 -12.34 43.39
C ARG A 615 46.77 -12.30 42.90
N ARG A 616 46.53 -12.35 41.59
CA ARG A 616 45.17 -12.23 41.01
C ARG A 616 44.98 -12.78 39.60
N GLY A 617 43.74 -13.11 39.26
CA GLY A 617 43.27 -13.56 37.95
C GLY A 617 43.45 -15.08 37.71
N PRO A 618 43.24 -15.54 36.46
CA PRO A 618 42.99 -16.96 36.16
C PRO A 618 44.00 -17.94 36.74
N LEU A 619 43.50 -18.91 37.53
CA LEU A 619 44.32 -19.92 38.18
C LEU A 619 45.10 -20.74 37.13
N PHE A 620 44.41 -21.21 36.09
CA PHE A 620 44.98 -21.91 34.94
C PHE A 620 45.19 -21.00 33.73
N LEU A 621 46.43 -20.92 33.26
CA LEU A 621 46.83 -20.09 32.13
C LEU A 621 47.28 -20.92 30.93
N ALA A 622 46.91 -20.50 29.73
CA ALA A 622 47.43 -21.04 28.48
C ALA A 622 48.93 -20.71 28.31
N ASP A 623 49.67 -21.57 27.61
CA ASP A 623 51.14 -21.44 27.44
C ASP A 623 51.58 -20.15 26.72
N ARG A 624 50.73 -19.67 25.82
CA ARG A 624 51.00 -18.53 24.93
C ARG A 624 50.10 -17.35 25.28
N ARG A 625 50.62 -16.12 25.15
CA ARG A 625 49.80 -14.90 25.14
C ARG A 625 48.85 -14.93 23.92
N PRO A 626 47.65 -14.35 24.01
CA PRO A 626 46.80 -14.17 22.83
C PRO A 626 47.48 -13.23 21.82
N ALA A 627 47.18 -13.42 20.53
CA ALA A 627 47.59 -12.48 19.48
C ALA A 627 46.73 -11.19 19.57
N PRO A 628 47.25 -10.00 19.18
CA PRO A 628 46.53 -8.72 19.34
C PRO A 628 45.12 -8.70 18.75
N ALA A 629 44.89 -9.39 17.62
CA ALA A 629 43.60 -9.49 16.95
C ALA A 629 42.60 -10.47 17.62
N ARG A 630 42.97 -11.12 18.73
CA ARG A 630 42.14 -12.09 19.48
C ARG A 630 42.34 -11.97 21.00
N THR A 631 42.38 -10.74 21.49
CA THR A 631 42.42 -10.43 22.92
C THR A 631 41.10 -10.82 23.59
N PRO A 632 41.08 -11.74 24.58
CA PRO A 632 39.89 -12.11 25.33
C PRO A 632 39.50 -11.02 26.36
N PRO A 633 38.34 -11.12 27.03
CA PRO A 633 37.94 -10.20 28.10
C PRO A 633 39.01 -10.04 29.18
N SER A 634 39.02 -8.88 29.85
CA SER A 634 40.00 -8.55 30.90
C SER A 634 40.04 -9.57 32.04
N ARG A 635 38.88 -10.10 32.47
CA ARG A 635 38.76 -11.17 33.48
C ARG A 635 39.35 -12.53 33.05
N ASP A 636 39.59 -12.71 31.76
CA ASP A 636 40.17 -13.94 31.19
C ASP A 636 41.65 -13.75 30.85
N LEU A 637 42.28 -12.66 31.35
CA LEU A 637 43.70 -12.36 31.24
C LEU A 637 44.32 -12.27 32.64
N CYS A 638 45.44 -12.98 32.86
CA CYS A 638 46.25 -12.74 34.05
C CYS A 638 46.98 -11.39 33.92
N PRO A 639 46.77 -10.44 34.83
CA PRO A 639 47.30 -9.07 34.71
C PRO A 639 48.83 -9.02 34.82
N GLU A 640 49.45 -10.00 35.45
CA GLU A 640 50.91 -10.07 35.64
C GLU A 640 51.63 -10.71 34.43
N THR A 641 51.03 -11.75 33.83
CA THR A 641 51.70 -12.53 32.77
C THR A 641 51.23 -12.17 31.37
N GLY A 642 50.06 -11.53 31.22
CA GLY A 642 49.40 -11.29 29.93
C GLY A 642 48.94 -12.57 29.21
N ARG A 643 48.97 -13.72 29.88
CA ARG A 643 48.44 -15.00 29.36
C ARG A 643 46.95 -15.10 29.65
N ARG A 644 46.22 -15.78 28.76
CA ARG A 644 44.78 -16.00 28.92
C ARG A 644 44.45 -17.22 29.79
N ARG A 645 43.24 -17.26 30.34
CA ARG A 645 42.61 -18.45 30.95
C ARG A 645 42.73 -19.68 30.03
N LEU A 646 43.03 -20.84 30.60
CA LEU A 646 43.01 -22.11 29.90
C LEU A 646 41.56 -22.48 29.53
N SER A 647 41.24 -22.61 28.25
CA SER A 647 39.89 -22.97 27.82
C SER A 647 39.66 -24.49 27.84
N TYR A 648 38.41 -24.89 28.04
CA TYR A 648 38.02 -26.30 28.20
C TYR A 648 38.51 -27.18 27.04
N GLU A 649 38.41 -26.70 25.80
CA GLU A 649 38.81 -27.48 24.61
C GLU A 649 40.32 -27.75 24.60
N ARG A 650 41.13 -26.81 25.11
CA ARG A 650 42.59 -27.00 25.20
C ARG A 650 42.96 -27.92 26.37
N ALA A 651 42.28 -27.80 27.50
CA ALA A 651 42.46 -28.70 28.64
C ALA A 651 42.06 -30.14 28.26
N GLU A 652 40.92 -30.32 27.58
CA GLU A 652 40.42 -31.63 27.14
C GLU A 652 41.30 -32.22 26.03
N TYR A 653 41.78 -31.42 25.07
CA TYR A 653 42.75 -31.87 24.07
C TYR A 653 44.03 -32.43 24.73
N LEU A 654 44.59 -31.70 25.69
CA LEU A 654 45.82 -32.11 26.38
C LEU A 654 45.59 -33.37 27.22
N PHE A 655 44.44 -33.50 27.87
CA PHE A 655 44.08 -34.71 28.59
C PHE A 655 43.88 -35.90 27.63
N LYS A 656 43.14 -35.74 26.52
CA LYS A 656 42.96 -36.77 25.50
C LYS A 656 44.30 -37.24 24.92
N GLN A 657 45.23 -36.32 24.68
CA GLN A 657 46.58 -36.62 24.19
C GLN A 657 47.41 -37.44 25.20
N ALA A 658 47.31 -37.14 26.50
CA ALA A 658 48.08 -37.81 27.54
C ALA A 658 47.45 -39.14 28.03
N SER A 659 46.12 -39.27 27.94
CA SER A 659 45.33 -40.39 28.45
C SER A 659 44.79 -41.33 27.35
N HIS A 660 45.31 -41.22 26.13
CA HIS A 660 44.95 -42.03 24.96
C HIS A 660 43.45 -41.99 24.60
N GLY A 661 42.86 -40.79 24.64
CA GLY A 661 41.51 -40.50 24.14
C GLY A 661 40.43 -40.27 25.21
N ASN A 662 40.73 -40.50 26.50
CA ASN A 662 39.78 -40.27 27.59
C ASN A 662 39.49 -38.78 27.81
N THR A 663 38.34 -38.49 28.44
CA THR A 663 37.81 -37.13 28.66
C THR A 663 37.98 -36.67 30.11
N LEU A 664 38.07 -35.35 30.31
CA LEU A 664 38.17 -34.74 31.66
C LEU A 664 37.00 -35.10 32.59
N TYR A 665 35.85 -35.49 32.03
CA TYR A 665 34.69 -35.92 32.81
C TYR A 665 34.94 -37.23 33.57
N GLN A 666 35.78 -38.11 33.03
CA GLN A 666 36.07 -39.45 33.59
C GLN A 666 37.12 -39.42 34.73
N LEU A 667 37.74 -38.26 35.01
CA LEU A 667 38.66 -38.10 36.14
C LEU A 667 37.95 -38.08 37.50
N ARG A 668 36.64 -37.86 37.57
CA ARG A 668 35.94 -37.71 38.85
C ARG A 668 35.92 -39.02 39.64
N LEU A 669 36.21 -38.95 40.94
CA LEU A 669 35.91 -40.04 41.87
C LEU A 669 34.42 -40.39 41.84
N THR A 670 34.08 -41.61 41.43
CA THR A 670 32.79 -42.21 41.73
C THR A 670 32.75 -42.62 43.20
N GLU A 671 32.22 -41.68 44.00
CA GLU A 671 32.01 -41.74 45.46
C GLU A 671 33.28 -41.54 46.33
N PRO A 672 33.18 -40.79 47.45
CA PRO A 672 34.29 -40.59 48.37
C PRO A 672 34.52 -41.84 49.25
N ALA A 673 35.78 -42.14 49.56
CA ALA A 673 36.17 -43.35 50.31
C ALA A 673 35.69 -43.43 51.78
N ALA A 674 34.91 -42.45 52.26
CA ALA A 674 34.45 -42.31 53.64
C ALA A 674 33.38 -43.33 54.09
N THR A 675 32.85 -44.15 53.19
CA THR A 675 31.79 -45.14 53.48
C THR A 675 32.31 -46.55 53.79
N ARG A 676 33.61 -46.83 53.65
CA ARG A 676 34.22 -48.10 54.09
C ARG A 676 34.41 -48.14 55.61
N ARG A 677 33.33 -48.41 56.35
CA ARG A 677 33.47 -48.92 57.73
C ARG A 677 34.17 -50.30 57.70
N PRO A 678 35.07 -50.61 58.65
CA PRO A 678 35.55 -51.97 58.82
C PRO A 678 34.42 -52.87 59.32
N SER A 679 34.42 -54.13 58.89
CA SER A 679 33.55 -55.16 59.47
C SER A 679 33.94 -55.40 60.93
N PRO A 680 33.00 -55.42 61.89
CA PRO A 680 33.25 -56.06 63.17
C PRO A 680 33.37 -57.58 62.97
N SER A 681 34.23 -58.19 63.79
CA SER A 681 34.43 -59.64 63.93
C SER A 681 33.32 -60.30 64.73
#